data_AF-A0A4P7UDU0-F1
#
_entry.id   AF-A0A4P7UDU0-F1
#
_cell.length_a   1.000
_cell.length_b   1.000
_cell.length_c   1.000
_cell.angle_alpha   90.00
_cell.angle_beta   90.00
_cell.angle_gamma   90.00
#
_symmetry.space_group_name_H-M   'P 1'
#
loop_
_entity.id
_entity.type
_entity.pdbx_description
1 polymer ?
#
loop_
_entity_poly.entity_id
_entity_poly.type
_entity_poly.pdbx_seq_one_letter_code
_entity_poly.pdbx_strand_id
1 'polypeptide(L)'
;MRAAGEAQRRNEARARAPRALDAVADEVADLVIRRYSTSFGLASRLLAGDVRVHVRNVYAMVRVADELVDAPRPDGDAGQQALLLDGMHADVCAALRTGHSANLVVHAFARTARHCGIGADLVDPFFASMQMDLERAEHDAASFAEYVYGSAEVVGLMCLKAFLVDEPDPQARYVQLSEGARRLGAAFQKVNFLRDLAQDHDHLGRTYFPDFDITSFDEHDRDRLLDDIDADLAAAAVAVVELPSSSRRAVAAAHALFAELAQRLRDTPPSVIRTQRVRVPGPRKAQIIAQAVAKGGNVTMTAATRGKVCVVGGGIAGLATAALLAQDGWDVELLEQHAELGGRAGSWSAEGFRFDTGPSWYLMPDVFEHFFALMGTSAAEQLDLRLLDPGYRVFFEGHEQPLEVSAVRAENVARFEALEPGAGQALEAYLDSADEAYAMAVDHFLYTSFEEFTSLASRRVLLKGRRLAPLLLKSLESFVAARFDDPRIRQVLGYPAVFLGSSPDRVPALYHLMSRMDLADGVLYPQGGFSTLVDAVAGLAREAGATLRTQVEVTAVLTEPPTRRGARATVRGVSCRDASGQERVVEADVVVGSCDLHHLETRMLPAELQTYPERWWARRDPGPGAVLVMLGVRGELPELAHHTMFFTRDWAANFDDVFDARQVPDPASSYVCRPSATDPSVAPQGHENLFVLVPVPADVALGHGGVDGSGDAAVEQVADAAVAQVAAWAGVPDLADRVVVRRTVGPADFAADLNAWSGGALGPGHVLTQSAFFRAGNASTKVDGLLYAGSSTIPGIGLPMCLISAELVLKRLRGDRSTGRVAAPITKEAAR
;
A
#
# COMPACT_ATOMS: atom_id res chain seq x y z
N MET A 1 -19.38 18.08 -79.11
CA MET A 1 -19.73 18.71 -77.81
C MET A 1 -20.72 17.91 -76.94
N ARG A 2 -21.72 17.19 -77.48
CA ARG A 2 -22.66 16.38 -76.64
C ARG A 2 -22.01 15.17 -75.94
N ALA A 3 -21.04 14.49 -76.58
CA ALA A 3 -20.35 13.34 -75.98
C ALA A 3 -19.42 13.70 -74.80
N ALA A 4 -18.82 14.89 -74.82
CA ALA A 4 -17.95 15.38 -73.73
C ALA A 4 -18.75 15.77 -72.47
N GLY A 5 -19.94 16.36 -72.64
CA GLY A 5 -20.84 16.70 -71.53
C GLY A 5 -21.50 15.49 -70.85
N GLU A 6 -21.63 14.35 -71.55
CA GLU A 6 -22.10 13.10 -70.94
C GLU A 6 -21.00 12.32 -70.22
N ALA A 7 -19.74 12.42 -70.67
CA ALA A 7 -18.60 11.87 -69.95
C ALA A 7 -18.32 12.62 -68.64
N GLN A 8 -18.46 13.95 -68.66
CA GLN A 8 -18.27 14.79 -67.48
C GLN A 8 -19.40 14.60 -66.44
N ARG A 9 -20.67 14.51 -66.87
CA ARG A 9 -21.78 14.15 -65.97
C ARG A 9 -21.67 12.72 -65.41
N ARG A 10 -21.16 11.76 -66.19
CA ARG A 10 -20.88 10.40 -65.70
C ARG A 10 -19.71 10.36 -64.72
N ASN A 11 -18.68 11.19 -64.90
CA ASN A 11 -17.57 11.32 -63.96
C ASN A 11 -17.97 12.05 -62.67
N GLU A 12 -18.79 13.10 -62.75
CA GLU A 12 -19.35 13.79 -61.58
C GLU A 12 -20.34 12.90 -60.81
N ALA A 13 -21.15 12.08 -61.50
CA ALA A 13 -22.01 11.08 -60.88
C ALA A 13 -21.20 9.92 -60.24
N ARG A 14 -20.12 9.46 -60.89
CA ARG A 14 -19.18 8.46 -60.33
C ARG A 14 -18.41 8.98 -59.10
N ALA A 15 -18.12 10.28 -59.04
CA ALA A 15 -17.48 10.90 -57.87
C ALA A 15 -18.49 11.18 -56.72
N ARG A 16 -19.79 11.31 -57.02
CA ARG A 16 -20.86 11.50 -56.02
C ARG A 16 -21.41 10.20 -55.43
N ALA A 17 -21.44 9.10 -56.18
CA ALA A 17 -22.08 7.85 -55.74
C ALA A 17 -21.48 7.21 -54.46
N PRO A 18 -20.14 7.18 -54.25
CA PRO A 18 -19.56 6.70 -52.99
C PRO A 18 -19.98 7.57 -51.80
N ARG A 19 -20.02 8.89 -51.97
CA ARG A 19 -20.40 9.84 -50.90
C ARG A 19 -21.87 9.72 -50.46
N ALA A 20 -22.77 9.33 -51.37
CA ALA A 20 -24.17 9.12 -51.02
C ALA A 20 -24.39 7.81 -50.26
N LEU A 21 -23.73 6.72 -50.68
CA LEU A 21 -23.79 5.43 -49.97
C LEU A 21 -23.17 5.54 -48.57
N ASP A 22 -22.02 6.17 -48.47
CA ASP A 22 -21.32 6.47 -47.22
C ASP A 22 -22.23 7.21 -46.22
N ALA A 23 -22.89 8.28 -46.67
CA ALA A 23 -23.80 9.07 -45.83
C ALA A 23 -25.01 8.26 -45.36
N VAL A 24 -25.62 7.47 -46.25
CA VAL A 24 -26.73 6.59 -45.90
C VAL A 24 -26.29 5.53 -44.89
N ALA A 25 -25.08 4.97 -45.04
CA ALA A 25 -24.53 4.01 -44.10
C ALA A 25 -24.33 4.60 -42.70
N ASP A 26 -23.79 5.81 -42.60
CA ASP A 26 -23.63 6.52 -41.32
C ASP A 26 -25.00 6.88 -40.69
N GLU A 27 -26.01 7.24 -41.49
CA GLU A 27 -27.38 7.47 -41.02
C GLU A 27 -28.06 6.20 -40.50
N VAL A 28 -27.81 5.05 -41.15
CA VAL A 28 -28.30 3.74 -40.71
C VAL A 28 -27.65 3.36 -39.38
N ALA A 29 -26.34 3.56 -39.21
CA ALA A 29 -25.65 3.32 -37.94
C ALA A 29 -26.25 4.18 -36.81
N ASP A 30 -26.50 5.47 -37.05
CA ASP A 30 -27.14 6.35 -36.07
C ASP A 30 -28.59 5.92 -35.75
N LEU A 31 -29.33 5.40 -36.73
CA LEU A 31 -30.67 4.86 -36.53
C LEU A 31 -30.65 3.63 -35.61
N VAL A 32 -29.74 2.69 -35.83
CA VAL A 32 -29.54 1.51 -35.00
C VAL A 32 -29.31 1.94 -33.54
N ILE A 33 -28.35 2.83 -33.31
CA ILE A 33 -28.02 3.28 -31.94
C ILE A 33 -29.21 3.96 -31.24
N ARG A 34 -29.94 4.85 -31.94
CA ARG A 34 -31.10 5.53 -31.37
C ARG A 34 -32.24 4.57 -31.01
N ARG A 35 -32.40 3.49 -31.77
CA ARG A 35 -33.48 2.51 -31.55
C ARG A 35 -33.15 1.53 -30.44
N TYR A 36 -31.90 1.08 -30.35
CA TYR A 36 -31.47 0.03 -29.44
C TYR A 36 -30.86 0.55 -28.12
N SER A 37 -30.38 1.80 -28.04
CA SER A 37 -29.75 2.31 -26.81
C SER A 37 -30.08 3.78 -26.48
N THR A 38 -30.98 3.96 -25.52
CA THR A 38 -31.39 5.29 -25.03
C THR A 38 -30.31 6.00 -24.21
N SER A 39 -29.50 5.23 -23.45
CA SER A 39 -28.50 5.81 -22.53
C SER A 39 -27.20 6.15 -23.27
N PHE A 40 -26.73 5.25 -24.14
CA PHE A 40 -25.59 5.52 -25.01
C PHE A 40 -25.91 6.57 -26.10
N GLY A 41 -27.13 6.58 -26.64
CA GLY A 41 -27.56 7.59 -27.60
C GLY A 41 -27.54 9.03 -27.06
N LEU A 42 -27.70 9.22 -25.75
CA LEU A 42 -27.55 10.53 -25.08
C LEU A 42 -26.09 10.84 -24.78
N ALA A 43 -25.32 9.90 -24.23
CA ALA A 43 -23.92 10.09 -23.88
C ALA A 43 -23.02 10.35 -25.11
N SER A 44 -23.29 9.67 -26.23
CA SER A 44 -22.58 9.87 -27.50
C SER A 44 -22.73 11.28 -28.08
N ARG A 45 -23.73 12.07 -27.66
CA ARG A 45 -23.87 13.48 -28.06
C ARG A 45 -22.79 14.38 -27.47
N LEU A 46 -22.11 13.94 -26.42
CA LEU A 46 -20.99 14.65 -25.80
C LEU A 46 -19.67 14.46 -26.56
N LEU A 47 -19.62 13.54 -27.53
CA LEU A 47 -18.47 13.34 -28.40
C LEU A 47 -18.42 14.44 -29.47
N ALA A 48 -17.20 14.85 -29.84
CA ALA A 48 -16.95 15.71 -31.00
C ALA A 48 -17.56 15.12 -32.27
N GLY A 49 -17.83 15.98 -33.27
CA GLY A 49 -18.56 15.64 -34.49
C GLY A 49 -18.08 14.36 -35.17
N ASP A 50 -16.78 14.29 -35.46
CA ASP A 50 -16.18 13.20 -36.25
C ASP A 50 -15.98 11.93 -35.42
N VAL A 51 -15.47 12.08 -34.18
CA VAL A 51 -15.34 10.96 -33.21
C VAL A 51 -16.68 10.28 -32.94
N ARG A 52 -17.77 11.07 -32.86
CA ARG A 52 -19.12 10.54 -32.64
C ARG A 52 -19.58 9.63 -33.77
N VAL A 53 -19.24 9.94 -35.02
CA VAL A 53 -19.59 9.09 -36.17
C VAL A 53 -18.87 7.76 -36.07
N HIS A 54 -17.56 7.78 -35.80
CA HIS A 54 -16.76 6.56 -35.65
C HIS A 54 -17.29 5.65 -34.55
N VAL A 55 -17.54 6.21 -33.37
CA VAL A 55 -18.07 5.46 -32.22
C VAL A 55 -19.45 4.87 -32.53
N ARG A 56 -20.34 5.61 -33.22
CA ARG A 56 -21.65 5.07 -33.64
C ARG A 56 -21.51 3.90 -34.60
N ASN A 57 -20.59 3.99 -35.56
CA ASN A 57 -20.36 2.93 -36.55
C ASN A 57 -19.83 1.65 -35.88
N VAL A 58 -18.93 1.79 -34.90
CA VAL A 58 -18.45 0.67 -34.06
C VAL A 58 -19.61 0.03 -33.30
N TYR A 59 -20.34 0.81 -32.51
CA TYR A 59 -21.43 0.27 -31.70
C TYR A 59 -22.61 -0.27 -32.54
N ALA A 60 -22.86 0.27 -33.73
CA ALA A 60 -23.91 -0.25 -34.61
C ALA A 60 -23.57 -1.64 -35.15
N MET A 61 -22.31 -1.87 -35.51
CA MET A 61 -21.81 -3.19 -35.91
C MET A 61 -21.94 -4.17 -34.74
N VAL A 62 -21.42 -3.79 -33.57
CA VAL A 62 -21.49 -4.61 -32.35
C VAL A 62 -22.93 -4.96 -32.03
N ARG A 63 -23.86 -3.99 -32.07
CA ARG A 63 -25.26 -4.24 -31.73
C ARG A 63 -25.97 -5.15 -32.74
N VAL A 64 -25.65 -5.05 -34.02
CA VAL A 64 -26.26 -5.96 -35.01
C VAL A 64 -25.75 -7.39 -34.83
N ALA A 65 -24.45 -7.58 -34.55
CA ALA A 65 -23.89 -8.90 -34.27
C ALA A 65 -24.52 -9.52 -33.01
N ASP A 66 -24.61 -8.76 -31.93
CA ASP A 66 -25.26 -9.12 -30.66
C ASP A 66 -26.73 -9.56 -30.88
N GLU A 67 -27.51 -8.81 -31.67
CA GLU A 67 -28.90 -9.16 -31.98
C GLU A 67 -29.05 -10.44 -32.82
N LEU A 68 -28.07 -10.77 -33.67
CA LEU A 68 -28.11 -12.04 -34.42
C LEU A 68 -28.02 -13.25 -33.48
N VAL A 69 -27.35 -13.09 -32.34
CA VAL A 69 -27.13 -14.13 -31.34
C VAL A 69 -28.26 -14.15 -30.31
N ASP A 70 -28.70 -12.98 -29.82
CA ASP A 70 -29.64 -12.88 -28.70
C ASP A 70 -31.13 -12.93 -29.08
N ALA A 71 -31.49 -12.75 -30.37
CA ALA A 71 -32.89 -12.72 -30.82
C ALA A 71 -33.25 -13.92 -31.72
N PRO A 72 -33.51 -15.11 -31.15
CA PRO A 72 -33.86 -16.29 -31.95
C PRO A 72 -35.16 -16.05 -32.72
N ARG A 73 -35.16 -16.39 -34.02
CA ARG A 73 -36.38 -16.33 -34.84
C ARG A 73 -37.33 -17.45 -34.41
N PRO A 74 -38.66 -17.23 -34.44
CA PRO A 74 -39.65 -18.24 -34.01
C PRO A 74 -39.50 -19.62 -34.65
N ASP A 75 -38.91 -19.70 -35.85
CA ASP A 75 -38.71 -20.93 -36.63
C ASP A 75 -37.22 -21.23 -36.96
N GLY A 76 -36.27 -20.53 -36.32
CA GLY A 76 -34.84 -20.67 -36.59
C GLY A 76 -34.12 -21.59 -35.60
N ASP A 77 -33.24 -22.47 -36.09
CA ASP A 77 -32.31 -23.23 -35.25
C ASP A 77 -31.00 -22.45 -34.99
N ALA A 78 -30.25 -22.82 -33.95
CA ALA A 78 -28.97 -22.19 -33.60
C ALA A 78 -27.94 -22.24 -34.75
N GLY A 79 -28.04 -23.23 -35.64
CA GLY A 79 -27.19 -23.34 -36.83
C GLY A 79 -27.45 -22.23 -37.85
N GLN A 80 -28.69 -21.74 -37.97
CA GLN A 80 -29.01 -20.59 -38.80
C GLN A 80 -28.44 -19.28 -38.23
N GLN A 81 -28.41 -19.13 -36.90
CA GLN A 81 -27.81 -17.96 -36.26
C GLN A 81 -26.30 -17.93 -36.46
N ALA A 82 -25.63 -19.08 -36.27
CA ALA A 82 -24.20 -19.23 -36.55
C ALA A 82 -23.86 -18.90 -38.01
N LEU A 83 -24.65 -19.42 -38.97
CA LEU A 83 -24.46 -19.12 -40.40
C LEU A 83 -24.58 -17.62 -40.71
N LEU A 84 -25.52 -16.92 -40.08
CA LEU A 84 -25.70 -15.48 -40.25
C LEU A 84 -24.55 -14.68 -39.63
N LEU A 85 -24.07 -15.09 -38.45
CA LEU A 85 -22.95 -14.47 -37.76
C LEU A 85 -21.65 -14.65 -38.55
N ASP A 86 -21.35 -15.88 -38.99
CA ASP A 86 -20.22 -16.21 -39.86
C ASP A 86 -20.27 -15.41 -41.16
N GLY A 87 -21.45 -15.30 -41.76
CA GLY A 87 -21.69 -14.49 -42.95
C GLY A 87 -21.37 -13.01 -42.72
N MET A 88 -21.77 -12.46 -41.57
CA MET A 88 -21.45 -11.09 -41.20
C MET A 88 -19.96 -10.90 -40.91
N HIS A 89 -19.30 -11.83 -40.21
CA HIS A 89 -17.86 -11.80 -39.95
C HIS A 89 -17.06 -11.81 -41.26
N ALA A 90 -17.40 -12.71 -42.19
CA ALA A 90 -16.79 -12.79 -43.51
C ALA A 90 -16.97 -11.50 -44.31
N ASP A 91 -18.16 -10.89 -44.26
CA ASP A 91 -18.44 -9.61 -44.92
C ASP A 91 -17.65 -8.46 -44.29
N VAL A 92 -17.53 -8.39 -42.95
CA VAL A 92 -16.66 -7.42 -42.27
C VAL A 92 -15.21 -7.59 -42.70
N CYS A 93 -14.67 -8.81 -42.67
CA CYS A 93 -13.31 -9.10 -43.09
C CYS A 93 -13.07 -8.73 -44.57
N ALA A 94 -14.03 -8.99 -45.45
CA ALA A 94 -13.97 -8.59 -46.85
C ALA A 94 -13.99 -7.05 -46.98
N ALA A 95 -14.91 -6.38 -46.30
CA ALA A 95 -15.08 -4.93 -46.33
C ALA A 95 -13.88 -4.18 -45.74
N LEU A 96 -13.20 -4.72 -44.72
CA LEU A 96 -11.95 -4.17 -44.20
C LEU A 96 -10.84 -4.17 -45.26
N ARG A 97 -10.82 -5.15 -46.17
CA ARG A 97 -9.85 -5.21 -47.28
C ARG A 97 -10.27 -4.35 -48.47
N THR A 98 -11.53 -4.42 -48.88
CA THR A 98 -12.06 -3.77 -50.10
C THR A 98 -12.56 -2.34 -49.90
N GLY A 99 -12.83 -1.95 -48.65
CA GLY A 99 -13.42 -0.67 -48.27
C GLY A 99 -14.94 -0.57 -48.47
N HIS A 100 -15.60 -1.63 -48.95
CA HIS A 100 -17.02 -1.58 -49.34
C HIS A 100 -17.77 -2.85 -48.93
N SER A 101 -19.04 -2.69 -48.53
CA SER A 101 -19.99 -3.80 -48.34
C SER A 101 -21.38 -3.35 -48.80
N ALA A 102 -22.21 -4.29 -49.24
CA ALA A 102 -23.63 -4.07 -49.51
C ALA A 102 -24.46 -3.97 -48.21
N ASN A 103 -23.96 -4.50 -47.09
CA ASN A 103 -24.53 -4.30 -45.77
C ASN A 103 -24.10 -2.92 -45.25
N LEU A 104 -25.07 -2.02 -45.10
CA LEU A 104 -24.81 -0.62 -44.74
C LEU A 104 -24.16 -0.45 -43.37
N VAL A 105 -24.43 -1.33 -42.40
CA VAL A 105 -23.78 -1.29 -41.08
C VAL A 105 -22.33 -1.74 -41.18
N VAL A 106 -22.07 -2.84 -41.90
CA VAL A 106 -20.71 -3.32 -42.17
C VAL A 106 -19.92 -2.30 -42.98
N HIS A 107 -20.55 -1.64 -43.95
CA HIS A 107 -19.93 -0.59 -44.75
C HIS A 107 -19.52 0.61 -43.89
N ALA A 108 -20.41 1.09 -43.01
CA ALA A 108 -20.11 2.17 -42.07
C ALA A 108 -18.96 1.81 -41.12
N PHE A 109 -18.98 0.59 -40.56
CA PHE A 109 -17.92 0.08 -39.70
C PHE A 109 -16.58 -0.05 -40.43
N ALA A 110 -16.55 -0.66 -41.62
CA ALA A 110 -15.32 -0.85 -42.37
C ALA A 110 -14.64 0.46 -42.75
N ARG A 111 -15.42 1.51 -43.06
CA ARG A 111 -14.89 2.86 -43.28
C ARG A 111 -14.22 3.41 -42.03
N THR A 112 -14.91 3.35 -40.88
CA THR A 112 -14.33 3.75 -39.59
C THR A 112 -13.10 2.93 -39.24
N ALA A 113 -13.15 1.61 -39.37
CA ALA A 113 -12.08 0.73 -39.00
C ALA A 113 -10.81 0.96 -39.82
N ARG A 114 -10.96 1.16 -41.14
CA ARG A 114 -9.83 1.51 -42.02
C ARG A 114 -9.26 2.89 -41.70
N HIS A 115 -10.11 3.84 -41.32
CA HIS A 115 -9.66 5.19 -40.96
C HIS A 115 -8.92 5.22 -39.62
N CYS A 116 -9.44 4.53 -38.61
CA CYS A 116 -8.88 4.52 -37.25
C CYS A 116 -7.83 3.43 -37.01
N GLY A 117 -7.57 2.55 -38.00
CA GLY A 117 -6.62 1.45 -37.85
C GLY A 117 -7.11 0.31 -36.95
N ILE A 118 -8.41 0.00 -36.99
CA ILE A 118 -9.00 -1.18 -36.34
C ILE A 118 -8.83 -2.38 -37.28
N GLY A 119 -8.09 -3.39 -36.81
CA GLY A 119 -7.74 -4.58 -37.58
C GLY A 119 -8.40 -5.86 -37.10
N ALA A 120 -8.00 -6.96 -37.72
CA ALA A 120 -8.44 -8.33 -37.38
C ALA A 120 -8.11 -8.71 -35.93
N ASP A 121 -7.06 -8.12 -35.35
CA ASP A 121 -6.63 -8.28 -33.96
C ASP A 121 -7.70 -7.89 -32.93
N LEU A 122 -8.64 -7.01 -33.30
CA LEU A 122 -9.78 -6.63 -32.45
C LEU A 122 -11.11 -7.19 -32.97
N VAL A 123 -11.23 -7.40 -34.28
CA VAL A 123 -12.47 -7.86 -34.93
C VAL A 123 -12.68 -9.36 -34.75
N ASP A 124 -11.65 -10.18 -34.91
CA ASP A 124 -11.79 -11.63 -34.82
C ASP A 124 -12.13 -12.09 -33.40
N PRO A 125 -11.49 -11.57 -32.32
CA PRO A 125 -11.91 -11.88 -30.95
C PRO A 125 -13.34 -11.46 -30.65
N PHE A 126 -13.82 -10.36 -31.26
CA PHE A 126 -15.20 -9.93 -31.11
C PHE A 126 -16.19 -10.95 -31.66
N PHE A 127 -16.05 -11.36 -32.92
CA PHE A 127 -16.92 -12.37 -33.50
C PHE A 127 -16.77 -13.74 -32.82
N ALA A 128 -15.58 -14.10 -32.36
CA ALA A 128 -15.37 -15.30 -31.55
C ALA A 128 -16.21 -15.27 -30.26
N SER A 129 -16.25 -14.15 -29.54
CA SER A 129 -17.10 -14.02 -28.35
C SER A 129 -18.60 -14.17 -28.65
N MET A 130 -19.07 -13.62 -29.78
CA MET A 130 -20.46 -13.77 -30.23
C MET A 130 -20.80 -15.22 -30.63
N GLN A 131 -19.82 -15.96 -31.14
CA GLN A 131 -19.98 -17.39 -31.44
C GLN A 131 -20.06 -18.21 -30.14
N MET A 132 -19.28 -17.85 -29.11
CA MET A 132 -19.36 -18.52 -27.79
C MET A 132 -20.77 -18.47 -27.20
N ASP A 133 -21.49 -17.37 -27.40
CA ASP A 133 -22.88 -17.19 -26.95
C ASP A 133 -23.88 -18.15 -27.64
N LEU A 134 -23.53 -18.72 -28.80
CA LEU A 134 -24.34 -19.74 -29.50
C LEU A 134 -23.97 -21.17 -29.08
N GLU A 135 -22.75 -21.40 -28.60
CA GLU A 135 -22.18 -22.73 -28.37
C GLU A 135 -22.10 -23.11 -26.88
N ARG A 136 -22.02 -22.12 -25.99
CA ARG A 136 -21.66 -22.32 -24.58
C ARG A 136 -22.64 -21.62 -23.66
N ALA A 137 -23.19 -22.39 -22.72
CA ALA A 137 -24.12 -21.88 -21.69
C ALA A 137 -23.42 -21.52 -20.37
N GLU A 138 -22.29 -22.15 -20.06
CA GLU A 138 -21.55 -21.98 -18.81
C GLU A 138 -20.07 -21.72 -19.07
N HIS A 139 -19.50 -20.70 -18.44
CA HIS A 139 -18.08 -20.36 -18.57
C HIS A 139 -17.29 -20.83 -17.35
N ASP A 140 -16.06 -21.29 -17.58
CA ASP A 140 -15.01 -21.37 -16.57
C ASP A 140 -14.19 -20.06 -16.55
N ALA A 141 -13.24 -19.92 -15.62
CA ALA A 141 -12.46 -18.69 -15.49
C ALA A 141 -11.69 -18.30 -16.77
N ALA A 142 -11.18 -19.27 -17.53
CA ALA A 142 -10.42 -19.01 -18.75
C ALA A 142 -11.34 -18.54 -19.90
N SER A 143 -12.43 -19.25 -20.13
CA SER A 143 -13.44 -18.91 -21.13
C SER A 143 -14.24 -17.66 -20.77
N PHE A 144 -14.39 -17.32 -19.49
CA PHE A 144 -14.96 -16.04 -19.07
C PHE A 144 -14.02 -14.88 -19.42
N ALA A 145 -12.72 -15.02 -19.14
CA ALA A 145 -11.74 -13.99 -19.49
C ALA A 145 -11.65 -13.77 -21.01
N GLU A 146 -11.65 -14.85 -21.79
CA GLU A 146 -11.69 -14.79 -23.26
C GLU A 146 -12.97 -14.10 -23.77
N TYR A 147 -14.12 -14.44 -23.18
CA TYR A 147 -15.40 -13.81 -23.52
C TYR A 147 -15.42 -12.31 -23.17
N VAL A 148 -14.95 -11.90 -21.99
CA VAL A 148 -14.90 -10.48 -21.59
C VAL A 148 -13.96 -9.69 -22.50
N TYR A 149 -12.79 -10.26 -22.83
CA TYR A 149 -11.86 -9.66 -23.77
C TYR A 149 -12.52 -9.42 -25.14
N GLY A 150 -13.10 -10.48 -25.73
CA GLY A 150 -13.73 -10.43 -27.05
C GLY A 150 -15.01 -9.60 -27.10
N SER A 151 -15.82 -9.56 -26.05
CA SER A 151 -17.10 -8.85 -26.09
C SER A 151 -16.97 -7.34 -25.82
N ALA A 152 -16.20 -6.93 -24.80
CA ALA A 152 -16.21 -5.56 -24.32
C ALA A 152 -14.84 -4.88 -24.31
N GLU A 153 -13.75 -5.58 -23.97
CA GLU A 153 -12.42 -4.97 -23.95
C GLU A 153 -11.98 -4.54 -25.36
N VAL A 154 -12.14 -5.42 -26.36
CA VAL A 154 -11.80 -5.07 -27.75
C VAL A 154 -12.67 -3.93 -28.28
N VAL A 155 -13.94 -3.82 -27.87
CA VAL A 155 -14.80 -2.69 -28.26
C VAL A 155 -14.31 -1.38 -27.63
N GLY A 156 -13.86 -1.42 -26.37
CA GLY A 156 -13.18 -0.31 -25.71
C GLY A 156 -11.91 0.10 -26.46
N LEU A 157 -11.10 -0.87 -26.89
CA LEU A 157 -9.90 -0.65 -27.70
C LEU A 157 -10.20 -0.08 -29.09
N MET A 158 -11.26 -0.54 -29.76
CA MET A 158 -11.74 0.03 -31.03
C MET A 158 -12.13 1.50 -30.85
N CYS A 159 -12.86 1.82 -29.78
CA CYS A 159 -13.24 3.20 -29.46
C CYS A 159 -12.01 4.07 -29.14
N LEU A 160 -11.02 3.52 -28.41
CA LEU A 160 -9.78 4.24 -28.12
C LEU A 160 -9.03 4.61 -29.41
N LYS A 161 -8.95 3.71 -30.38
CA LYS A 161 -8.38 4.04 -31.71
C LYS A 161 -9.15 5.17 -32.39
N ALA A 162 -10.48 5.18 -32.31
CA ALA A 162 -11.30 6.26 -32.85
C ALA A 162 -11.11 7.60 -32.08
N PHE A 163 -10.82 7.56 -30.78
CA PHE A 163 -10.55 8.77 -30.00
C PHE A 163 -9.21 9.43 -30.35
N LEU A 164 -8.22 8.63 -30.74
CA LEU A 164 -6.84 9.06 -30.92
C LEU A 164 -6.45 9.32 -32.38
N VAL A 165 -7.35 9.09 -33.34
CA VAL A 165 -7.04 9.13 -34.78
C VAL A 165 -6.41 10.46 -35.24
N ASP A 166 -6.81 11.58 -34.62
CA ASP A 166 -6.33 12.93 -34.95
C ASP A 166 -5.22 13.44 -34.00
N GLU A 167 -4.75 12.61 -33.06
CA GLU A 167 -3.65 12.98 -32.15
C GLU A 167 -2.29 12.98 -32.88
N PRO A 168 -1.29 13.77 -32.43
CA PRO A 168 0.02 13.83 -33.08
C PRO A 168 0.78 12.49 -33.12
N ASP A 169 0.61 11.65 -32.09
CA ASP A 169 1.15 10.29 -32.02
C ASP A 169 0.09 9.30 -31.52
N PRO A 170 -0.81 8.85 -32.41
CA PRO A 170 -1.92 7.97 -32.04
C PRO A 170 -1.46 6.64 -31.46
N GLN A 171 -0.33 6.10 -31.95
CA GLN A 171 0.13 4.77 -31.56
C GLN A 171 0.75 4.77 -30.15
N ALA A 172 1.60 5.75 -29.82
CA ALA A 172 2.15 5.85 -28.47
C ALA A 172 1.04 6.10 -27.44
N ARG A 173 0.08 6.98 -27.78
CA ARG A 173 -1.10 7.26 -26.93
C ARG A 173 -1.99 6.04 -26.79
N TYR A 174 -2.15 5.23 -27.83
CA TYR A 174 -2.92 4.00 -27.78
C TYR A 174 -2.29 2.99 -26.82
N VAL A 175 -0.96 2.79 -26.88
CA VAL A 175 -0.23 1.93 -25.93
C VAL A 175 -0.34 2.44 -24.50
N GLN A 176 -0.28 3.77 -24.30
CA GLN A 176 -0.41 4.38 -22.98
C GLN A 176 -1.81 4.14 -22.37
N LEU A 177 -2.87 4.21 -23.17
CA LEU A 177 -4.25 4.23 -22.68
C LEU A 177 -5.00 2.91 -22.85
N SER A 178 -4.42 1.92 -23.53
CA SER A 178 -5.07 0.65 -23.86
C SER A 178 -5.51 -0.12 -22.63
N GLU A 179 -4.69 -0.18 -21.59
CA GLU A 179 -5.04 -0.91 -20.36
C GLU A 179 -6.24 -0.28 -19.67
N GLY A 180 -6.28 1.05 -19.52
CA GLY A 180 -7.44 1.72 -18.95
C GLY A 180 -8.71 1.56 -19.78
N ALA A 181 -8.59 1.50 -21.12
CA ALA A 181 -9.72 1.22 -22.00
C ALA A 181 -10.24 -0.22 -21.87
N ARG A 182 -9.35 -1.20 -21.70
CA ARG A 182 -9.70 -2.61 -21.45
C ARG A 182 -10.42 -2.75 -20.11
N ARG A 183 -9.82 -2.21 -19.03
CA ARG A 183 -10.42 -2.20 -17.69
C ARG A 183 -11.80 -1.57 -17.68
N LEU A 184 -11.99 -0.46 -18.39
CA LEU A 184 -13.32 0.16 -18.53
C LEU A 184 -14.33 -0.76 -19.22
N GLY A 185 -13.90 -1.43 -20.30
CA GLY A 185 -14.72 -2.42 -21.01
C GLY A 185 -15.12 -3.60 -20.12
N ALA A 186 -14.15 -4.18 -19.41
CA ALA A 186 -14.37 -5.27 -18.47
C ALA A 186 -15.36 -4.89 -17.36
N ALA A 187 -15.17 -3.72 -16.71
CA ALA A 187 -16.11 -3.21 -15.72
C ALA A 187 -17.53 -3.08 -16.27
N PHE A 188 -17.69 -2.48 -17.46
CA PHE A 188 -19.00 -2.29 -18.06
C PHE A 188 -19.69 -3.63 -18.32
N GLN A 189 -18.94 -4.62 -18.78
CA GLN A 189 -19.46 -5.95 -19.09
C GLN A 189 -19.87 -6.71 -17.83
N LYS A 190 -19.01 -6.73 -16.80
CA LYS A 190 -19.33 -7.34 -15.50
C LYS A 190 -20.55 -6.69 -14.85
N VAL A 191 -20.68 -5.36 -14.90
CA VAL A 191 -21.88 -4.64 -14.43
C VAL A 191 -23.12 -5.00 -15.23
N ASN A 192 -22.99 -5.18 -16.56
CA ASN A 192 -24.11 -5.61 -17.39
C ASN A 192 -24.58 -7.01 -17.00
N PHE A 193 -23.69 -8.00 -16.86
CA PHE A 193 -24.08 -9.33 -16.40
C PHE A 193 -24.76 -9.28 -15.03
N LEU A 194 -24.18 -8.55 -14.08
CA LEU A 194 -24.70 -8.52 -12.72
C LEU A 194 -26.08 -7.85 -12.64
N ARG A 195 -26.32 -6.76 -13.38
CA ARG A 195 -27.63 -6.10 -13.38
C ARG A 195 -28.71 -6.86 -14.15
N ASP A 196 -28.30 -7.70 -15.09
CA ASP A 196 -29.15 -8.45 -16.02
C ASP A 196 -29.21 -9.95 -15.63
N LEU A 197 -28.68 -10.32 -14.46
CA LEU A 197 -28.53 -11.70 -13.95
C LEU A 197 -29.80 -12.55 -14.08
N ALA A 198 -30.96 -12.00 -13.71
CA ALA A 198 -32.25 -12.67 -13.83
C ALA A 198 -32.61 -12.94 -15.31
N GLN A 199 -32.36 -11.97 -16.18
CA GLN A 199 -32.73 -12.04 -17.59
C GLN A 199 -31.84 -13.05 -18.33
N ASP A 200 -30.54 -13.04 -18.07
CA ASP A 200 -29.57 -13.90 -18.75
C ASP A 200 -29.71 -15.37 -18.32
N HIS A 201 -29.99 -15.63 -17.04
CA HIS A 201 -30.22 -16.99 -16.53
C HIS A 201 -31.60 -17.53 -16.94
N ASP A 202 -32.69 -16.80 -16.67
CA ASP A 202 -34.05 -17.35 -16.82
C ASP A 202 -34.56 -17.35 -18.27
N HIS A 203 -34.07 -16.44 -19.13
CA HIS A 203 -34.55 -16.31 -20.51
C HIS A 203 -33.56 -16.81 -21.56
N LEU A 204 -32.24 -16.70 -21.31
CA LEU A 204 -31.20 -17.13 -22.25
C LEU A 204 -30.46 -18.39 -21.79
N GLY A 205 -30.65 -18.81 -20.53
CA GLY A 205 -30.01 -20.02 -19.98
C GLY A 205 -28.49 -19.90 -19.83
N ARG A 206 -27.94 -18.68 -19.77
CA ARG A 206 -26.49 -18.44 -19.71
C ARG A 206 -26.04 -18.05 -18.30
N THR A 207 -24.90 -18.60 -17.88
CA THR A 207 -24.24 -18.29 -16.60
C THR A 207 -22.79 -17.89 -16.89
N TYR A 208 -22.50 -16.59 -16.79
CA TYR A 208 -21.19 -16.06 -17.15
C TYR A 208 -20.18 -16.09 -15.99
N PHE A 209 -20.62 -16.01 -14.73
CA PHE A 209 -19.68 -15.98 -13.61
C PHE A 209 -19.30 -17.41 -13.15
N PRO A 210 -18.05 -17.84 -13.32
CA PRO A 210 -17.63 -19.25 -13.15
C PRO A 210 -17.62 -19.75 -11.71
N ASP A 211 -17.52 -18.82 -10.75
CA ASP A 211 -17.27 -19.15 -9.34
C ASP A 211 -18.55 -19.19 -8.49
N PHE A 212 -19.72 -18.92 -9.06
CA PHE A 212 -20.94 -18.74 -8.29
C PHE A 212 -22.10 -19.53 -8.85
N ASP A 213 -22.82 -20.19 -7.96
CA ASP A 213 -24.11 -20.75 -8.28
C ASP A 213 -25.16 -19.63 -8.17
N ILE A 214 -25.76 -19.27 -9.31
CA ILE A 214 -26.82 -18.26 -9.39
C ILE A 214 -27.99 -18.62 -8.45
N THR A 215 -28.22 -19.91 -8.20
CA THR A 215 -29.28 -20.37 -7.31
C THR A 215 -29.01 -20.07 -5.83
N SER A 216 -27.74 -19.92 -5.44
CA SER A 216 -27.29 -19.56 -4.10
C SER A 216 -26.70 -18.15 -3.97
N PHE A 217 -26.74 -17.34 -5.04
CA PHE A 217 -26.15 -15.99 -5.07
C PHE A 217 -26.62 -15.13 -3.90
N ASP A 218 -25.66 -14.74 -3.05
CA ASP A 218 -25.86 -14.06 -1.77
C ASP A 218 -25.10 -12.71 -1.69
N GLU A 219 -25.12 -12.07 -0.51
CA GLU A 219 -24.50 -10.76 -0.32
C GLU A 219 -22.97 -10.82 -0.50
N HIS A 220 -22.34 -11.95 -0.14
CA HIS A 220 -20.90 -12.11 -0.27
C HIS A 220 -20.48 -12.17 -1.74
N ASP A 221 -21.21 -12.93 -2.55
CA ASP A 221 -20.95 -13.07 -3.97
C ASP A 221 -21.13 -11.74 -4.71
N ARG A 222 -22.21 -11.01 -4.39
CA ARG A 222 -22.50 -9.68 -4.92
C ARG A 222 -21.37 -8.70 -4.59
N ASP A 223 -20.95 -8.63 -3.33
CA ASP A 223 -19.95 -7.66 -2.89
C ASP A 223 -18.58 -7.98 -3.49
N ARG A 224 -18.20 -9.27 -3.59
CA ARG A 224 -16.96 -9.68 -4.26
C ARG A 224 -16.92 -9.26 -5.74
N LEU A 225 -18.01 -9.45 -6.48
CA LEU A 225 -18.10 -9.02 -7.88
C LEU A 225 -18.06 -7.50 -8.02
N LEU A 226 -18.72 -6.78 -7.12
CA LEU A 226 -18.74 -5.32 -7.15
C LEU A 226 -17.39 -4.72 -6.75
N ASP A 227 -16.64 -5.36 -5.85
CA ASP A 227 -15.27 -4.94 -5.50
C ASP A 227 -14.33 -5.06 -6.71
N ASP A 228 -14.45 -6.15 -7.48
CA ASP A 228 -13.70 -6.35 -8.74
C ASP A 228 -14.10 -5.31 -9.81
N ILE A 229 -15.40 -5.03 -9.95
CA ILE A 229 -15.92 -3.95 -10.83
C ILE A 229 -15.37 -2.58 -10.42
N ASP A 230 -15.39 -2.26 -9.12
CA ASP A 230 -14.95 -0.97 -8.60
C ASP A 230 -13.44 -0.79 -8.81
N ALA A 231 -12.65 -1.86 -8.70
CA ALA A 231 -11.22 -1.86 -9.02
C ALA A 231 -10.97 -1.55 -10.51
N ASP A 232 -11.72 -2.21 -11.41
CA ASP A 232 -11.62 -1.94 -12.85
C ASP A 232 -12.06 -0.50 -13.21
N LEU A 233 -13.13 0.02 -12.59
CA LEU A 233 -13.58 1.40 -12.76
C LEU A 233 -12.54 2.40 -12.24
N ALA A 234 -11.92 2.15 -11.09
CA ALA A 234 -10.88 3.01 -10.53
C ALA A 234 -9.64 3.06 -11.44
N ALA A 235 -9.17 1.91 -11.92
CA ALA A 235 -8.06 1.81 -12.86
C ALA A 235 -8.34 2.56 -14.17
N ALA A 236 -9.56 2.41 -14.70
CA ALA A 236 -9.99 3.10 -15.92
C ALA A 236 -10.05 4.63 -15.76
N ALA A 237 -10.44 5.13 -14.57
CA ALA A 237 -10.62 6.57 -14.33
C ALA A 237 -9.33 7.38 -14.62
N VAL A 238 -8.16 6.79 -14.34
CA VAL A 238 -6.85 7.39 -14.64
C VAL A 238 -6.69 7.64 -16.14
N ALA A 239 -6.98 6.64 -16.98
CA ALA A 239 -6.90 6.78 -18.43
C ALA A 239 -7.97 7.72 -19.00
N VAL A 240 -9.15 7.78 -18.39
CA VAL A 240 -10.24 8.67 -18.84
C VAL A 240 -9.82 10.14 -18.75
N VAL A 241 -9.08 10.54 -17.72
CA VAL A 241 -8.58 11.91 -17.57
C VAL A 241 -7.64 12.31 -18.69
N GLU A 242 -6.82 11.36 -19.15
CA GLU A 242 -5.85 11.58 -20.20
C GLU A 242 -6.45 11.63 -21.60
N LEU A 243 -7.70 11.19 -21.80
CA LEU A 243 -8.32 11.17 -23.12
C LEU A 243 -8.38 12.56 -23.77
N PRO A 244 -8.36 12.64 -25.12
CA PRO A 244 -8.56 13.89 -25.84
C PRO A 244 -9.87 14.58 -25.46
N SER A 245 -9.91 15.91 -25.50
CA SER A 245 -11.12 16.67 -25.14
C SER A 245 -12.32 16.33 -26.03
N SER A 246 -12.08 15.80 -27.23
CA SER A 246 -13.10 15.32 -28.18
C SER A 246 -13.90 14.13 -27.66
N SER A 247 -13.35 13.34 -26.72
CA SER A 247 -13.99 12.13 -26.18
C SER A 247 -14.11 12.11 -24.66
N ARG A 248 -13.19 12.77 -23.94
CA ARG A 248 -13.06 12.76 -22.47
C ARG A 248 -14.39 12.93 -21.74
N ARG A 249 -15.18 13.94 -22.08
CA ARG A 249 -16.45 14.23 -21.39
C ARG A 249 -17.48 13.12 -21.56
N ALA A 250 -17.56 12.54 -22.76
CA ALA A 250 -18.48 11.45 -23.03
C ALA A 250 -18.09 10.18 -22.27
N VAL A 251 -16.80 9.85 -22.25
CA VAL A 251 -16.28 8.67 -21.55
C VAL A 251 -16.39 8.85 -20.03
N ALA A 252 -16.09 10.03 -19.50
CA ALA A 252 -16.30 10.36 -18.08
C ALA A 252 -17.78 10.24 -17.67
N ALA A 253 -18.71 10.68 -18.52
CA ALA A 253 -20.14 10.52 -18.27
C ALA A 253 -20.56 9.04 -18.27
N ALA A 254 -20.00 8.22 -19.18
CA ALA A 254 -20.25 6.78 -19.22
C ALA A 254 -19.69 6.08 -17.99
N HIS A 255 -18.44 6.36 -17.63
CA HIS A 255 -17.78 5.87 -16.41
C HIS A 255 -18.63 6.17 -15.17
N ALA A 256 -19.02 7.43 -14.97
CA ALA A 256 -19.83 7.83 -13.82
C ALA A 256 -21.22 7.18 -13.80
N LEU A 257 -21.81 6.93 -14.97
CA LEU A 257 -23.10 6.23 -15.07
C LEU A 257 -22.98 4.77 -14.60
N PHE A 258 -21.89 4.09 -14.97
CA PHE A 258 -21.64 2.70 -14.57
C PHE A 258 -21.21 2.60 -13.10
N ALA A 259 -20.45 3.57 -12.58
CA ALA A 259 -20.14 3.65 -11.15
C ALA A 259 -21.41 3.84 -10.30
N GLU A 260 -22.34 4.72 -10.72
CA GLU A 260 -23.65 4.85 -10.05
C GLU A 260 -24.46 3.55 -10.11
N LEU A 261 -24.35 2.81 -11.21
CA LEU A 261 -25.05 1.54 -11.35
C LEU A 261 -24.44 0.45 -10.45
N ALA A 262 -23.11 0.38 -10.35
CA ALA A 262 -22.40 -0.50 -9.41
C ALA A 262 -22.78 -0.19 -7.96
N GLN A 263 -22.81 1.08 -7.57
CA GLN A 263 -23.25 1.49 -6.24
C GLN A 263 -24.70 1.05 -5.96
N ARG A 264 -25.61 1.24 -6.92
CA ARG A 264 -27.00 0.78 -6.77
C ARG A 264 -27.11 -0.73 -6.65
N LEU A 265 -26.31 -1.48 -7.40
CA LEU A 265 -26.25 -2.93 -7.26
C LEU A 265 -25.79 -3.31 -5.85
N ARG A 266 -24.80 -2.61 -5.30
CA ARG A 266 -24.33 -2.80 -3.91
C ARG A 266 -25.44 -2.55 -2.89
N ASP A 267 -26.24 -1.52 -3.11
CA ASP A 267 -27.36 -1.17 -2.24
C ASP A 267 -28.60 -2.08 -2.44
N THR A 268 -28.60 -2.93 -3.47
CA THR A 268 -29.74 -3.80 -3.81
C THR A 268 -29.51 -5.21 -3.24
N PRO A 269 -30.47 -5.76 -2.46
CA PRO A 269 -30.34 -7.14 -1.98
C PRO A 269 -30.18 -8.15 -3.13
N PRO A 270 -29.34 -9.20 -2.97
CA PRO A 270 -29.12 -10.23 -4.01
C PRO A 270 -30.40 -10.87 -4.51
N SER A 271 -31.38 -11.09 -3.62
CA SER A 271 -32.71 -11.63 -3.95
C SER A 271 -33.49 -10.75 -4.95
N VAL A 272 -33.26 -9.44 -4.92
CA VAL A 272 -33.85 -8.49 -5.87
C VAL A 272 -33.06 -8.48 -7.18
N ILE A 273 -31.73 -8.51 -7.14
CA ILE A 273 -30.88 -8.59 -8.35
C ILE A 273 -31.22 -9.84 -9.19
N ARG A 274 -31.49 -10.96 -8.52
CA ARG A 274 -31.88 -12.24 -9.15
C ARG A 274 -33.26 -12.24 -9.79
N THR A 275 -34.10 -11.25 -9.53
CA THR A 275 -35.50 -11.24 -10.03
C THR A 275 -35.84 -9.97 -10.81
N GLN A 276 -35.07 -8.90 -10.64
CA GLN A 276 -35.34 -7.59 -11.21
C GLN A 276 -34.07 -6.95 -11.74
N ARG A 277 -34.20 -6.39 -12.94
CA ARG A 277 -33.13 -5.62 -13.57
C ARG A 277 -32.90 -4.28 -12.87
N VAL A 278 -31.69 -4.05 -12.35
CA VAL A 278 -31.31 -2.78 -11.73
C VAL A 278 -30.96 -1.73 -12.79
N ARG A 279 -31.50 -0.51 -12.64
CA ARG A 279 -31.31 0.60 -13.60
C ARG A 279 -31.10 1.92 -12.88
N VAL A 280 -30.34 2.83 -13.50
CA VAL A 280 -30.26 4.23 -13.06
C VAL A 280 -31.52 4.99 -13.52
N PRO A 281 -32.26 5.67 -12.63
CA PRO A 281 -33.43 6.48 -12.98
C PRO A 281 -33.09 7.64 -13.91
N GLY A 282 -34.04 8.01 -14.79
CA GLY A 282 -33.87 9.09 -15.77
C GLY A 282 -33.37 10.43 -15.20
N PRO A 283 -33.93 10.95 -14.10
CA PRO A 283 -33.47 12.20 -13.49
C PRO A 283 -32.01 12.12 -13.01
N ARG A 284 -31.60 10.98 -12.44
CA ARG A 284 -30.23 10.76 -11.98
C ARG A 284 -29.25 10.65 -13.15
N LYS A 285 -29.65 9.98 -14.24
CA LYS A 285 -28.86 9.96 -15.49
C LYS A 285 -28.62 11.37 -16.02
N ALA A 286 -29.65 12.21 -16.04
CA ALA A 286 -29.54 13.60 -16.49
C ALA A 286 -28.58 14.41 -15.59
N GLN A 287 -28.63 14.21 -14.27
CA GLN A 287 -27.74 14.85 -13.31
C GLN A 287 -26.27 14.46 -13.53
N ILE A 288 -25.98 13.16 -13.70
CA ILE A 288 -24.62 12.66 -13.94
C ILE A 288 -24.04 13.24 -15.23
N ILE A 289 -24.84 13.26 -16.30
CA ILE A 289 -24.46 13.86 -17.59
C ILE A 289 -24.20 15.37 -17.42
N ALA A 290 -25.06 16.09 -16.71
CA ALA A 290 -24.88 17.53 -16.46
C ALA A 290 -23.59 17.83 -15.66
N GLN A 291 -23.26 17.01 -14.67
CA GLN A 291 -22.03 17.13 -13.89
C GLN A 291 -20.77 16.88 -14.74
N ALA A 292 -20.80 15.88 -15.62
CA ALA A 292 -19.71 15.60 -16.56
C ALA A 292 -19.50 16.74 -17.57
N VAL A 293 -20.57 17.44 -17.96
CA VAL A 293 -20.50 18.63 -18.84
C VAL A 293 -19.95 19.85 -18.09
N ALA A 294 -20.38 20.08 -16.85
CA ALA A 294 -19.99 21.25 -16.05
C ALA A 294 -18.51 21.22 -15.63
N LYS A 295 -17.94 20.04 -15.37
CA LYS A 295 -16.52 19.88 -15.00
C LYS A 295 -15.55 19.96 -16.19
N GLY A 296 -16.05 20.15 -17.42
CA GLY A 296 -15.26 19.99 -18.65
C GLY A 296 -14.58 21.24 -19.22
N GLY A 297 -14.73 22.43 -18.63
CA GLY A 297 -14.08 23.67 -19.09
C GLY A 297 -13.01 24.13 -18.10
N ASN A 298 -11.75 24.18 -18.55
CA ASN A 298 -10.52 24.44 -17.79
C ASN A 298 -10.04 23.27 -16.92
N VAL A 299 -9.30 22.35 -17.53
CA VAL A 299 -8.24 21.59 -16.84
C VAL A 299 -6.91 22.07 -17.42
N THR A 300 -6.55 23.30 -17.09
CA THR A 300 -5.13 23.63 -16.87
C THR A 300 -4.75 22.89 -15.60
N MET A 301 -3.56 22.26 -15.54
CA MET A 301 -3.08 21.58 -14.34
C MET A 301 -3.11 22.50 -13.12
N THR A 302 -4.20 22.40 -12.39
CA THR A 302 -4.21 22.04 -10.98
C THR A 302 -5.17 20.86 -10.94
N ALA A 303 -4.66 19.65 -10.70
CA ALA A 303 -5.52 18.64 -10.09
C ALA A 303 -6.25 19.36 -8.95
N ALA A 304 -7.57 19.26 -8.87
CA ALA A 304 -8.25 19.77 -7.69
C ALA A 304 -7.66 18.98 -6.52
N THR A 305 -6.70 19.57 -5.82
CA THR A 305 -5.99 18.98 -4.69
C THR A 305 -7.07 18.48 -3.74
N ARG A 306 -7.00 17.20 -3.34
CA ARG A 306 -8.01 16.60 -2.44
C ARG A 306 -8.17 17.40 -1.14
N GLY A 307 -7.13 18.17 -0.82
CA GLY A 307 -7.04 19.24 0.17
C GLY A 307 -5.55 19.52 0.40
N LYS A 308 -5.25 20.31 1.41
CA LYS A 308 -3.89 20.52 1.92
C LYS A 308 -3.64 19.67 3.15
N VAL A 309 -2.52 18.97 3.18
CA VAL A 309 -2.06 18.18 4.33
C VAL A 309 -0.72 18.72 4.81
N CYS A 310 -0.65 19.03 6.11
CA CYS A 310 0.63 19.28 6.77
C CYS A 310 1.03 18.02 7.56
N VAL A 311 2.19 17.45 7.24
CA VAL A 311 2.79 16.35 8.02
C VAL A 311 3.83 16.94 8.97
N VAL A 312 3.72 16.64 10.27
CA VAL A 312 4.62 17.16 11.30
C VAL A 312 5.59 16.05 11.70
N GLY A 313 6.89 16.25 11.46
CA GLY A 313 7.96 15.29 11.68
C GLY A 313 8.42 14.58 10.41
N GLY A 314 9.72 14.52 10.21
CA GLY A 314 10.43 13.91 9.08
C GLY A 314 11.00 12.52 9.39
N GLY A 315 10.48 11.83 10.40
CA GLY A 315 10.77 10.41 10.62
C GLY A 315 10.14 9.52 9.55
N ILE A 316 10.47 8.22 9.55
CA ILE A 316 10.00 7.27 8.53
C ILE A 316 8.48 7.24 8.34
N ALA A 317 7.69 7.35 9.41
CA ALA A 317 6.23 7.40 9.35
C ALA A 317 5.73 8.68 8.66
N GLY A 318 6.36 9.81 8.95
CA GLY A 318 6.04 11.09 8.32
C GLY A 318 6.39 11.10 6.84
N LEU A 319 7.59 10.61 6.49
CA LEU A 319 8.03 10.49 5.10
C LEU A 319 7.14 9.56 4.28
N ALA A 320 6.82 8.37 4.82
CA ALA A 320 5.90 7.43 4.17
C ALA A 320 4.49 8.01 4.03
N THR A 321 3.99 8.71 5.04
CA THR A 321 2.68 9.40 4.97
C THR A 321 2.72 10.46 3.88
N ALA A 322 3.77 11.28 3.83
CA ALA A 322 3.89 12.33 2.83
C ALA A 322 3.94 11.77 1.41
N ALA A 323 4.71 10.69 1.20
CA ALA A 323 4.78 10.00 -0.07
C ALA A 323 3.42 9.44 -0.52
N LEU A 324 2.75 8.67 0.35
CA LEU A 324 1.47 8.04 0.04
C LEU A 324 0.36 9.06 -0.23
N LEU A 325 0.30 10.15 0.55
CA LEU A 325 -0.74 11.17 0.38
C LEU A 325 -0.48 12.05 -0.85
N ALA A 326 0.78 12.38 -1.15
CA ALA A 326 1.12 13.11 -2.37
C ALA A 326 0.80 12.25 -3.61
N GLN A 327 1.11 10.96 -3.58
CA GLN A 327 0.74 10.00 -4.62
C GLN A 327 -0.78 9.87 -4.79
N ASP A 328 -1.56 10.04 -3.71
CA ASP A 328 -3.04 10.06 -3.74
C ASP A 328 -3.63 11.42 -4.23
N GLY A 329 -2.79 12.41 -4.51
CA GLY A 329 -3.20 13.71 -5.06
C GLY A 329 -3.54 14.79 -4.02
N TRP A 330 -3.04 14.66 -2.79
CA TRP A 330 -3.06 15.72 -1.79
C TRP A 330 -1.91 16.73 -2.03
N ASP A 331 -2.15 17.99 -1.67
CA ASP A 331 -1.06 18.99 -1.57
C ASP A 331 -0.39 18.82 -0.20
N VAL A 332 0.81 18.22 -0.20
CA VAL A 332 1.48 17.79 1.03
C VAL A 332 2.70 18.64 1.33
N GLU A 333 2.74 19.20 2.54
CA GLU A 333 3.93 19.83 3.10
C GLU A 333 4.35 19.12 4.39
N LEU A 334 5.57 18.58 4.42
CA LEU A 334 6.18 18.00 5.60
C LEU A 334 7.12 19.00 6.26
N LEU A 335 6.99 19.17 7.57
CA LEU A 335 7.81 20.06 8.39
C LEU A 335 8.63 19.26 9.40
N GLU A 336 9.96 19.36 9.31
CA GLU A 336 10.94 18.72 10.19
C GLU A 336 11.76 19.80 10.92
N GLN A 337 11.90 19.67 12.24
CA GLN A 337 12.59 20.65 13.08
C GLN A 337 14.12 20.61 12.91
N HIS A 338 14.68 19.44 12.56
CA HIS A 338 16.11 19.23 12.38
C HIS A 338 16.56 19.53 10.96
N ALA A 339 17.87 19.61 10.76
CA ALA A 339 18.47 19.77 9.43
C ALA A 339 18.34 18.50 8.57
N GLU A 340 18.27 17.34 9.21
CA GLU A 340 18.23 16.02 8.58
C GLU A 340 16.87 15.36 8.78
N LEU A 341 16.50 14.50 7.84
CA LEU A 341 15.31 13.65 7.91
C LEU A 341 15.68 12.29 8.55
N GLY A 342 14.67 11.51 8.94
CA GLY A 342 14.84 10.14 9.46
C GLY A 342 14.44 9.96 10.92
N GLY A 343 14.48 11.03 11.72
CA GLY A 343 14.11 10.99 13.14
C GLY A 343 14.96 9.97 13.90
N ARG A 344 14.33 8.92 14.45
CA ARG A 344 15.04 7.81 15.11
C ARG A 344 15.94 7.00 14.16
N ALA A 345 15.64 6.99 12.86
CA ALA A 345 16.50 6.40 11.83
C ALA A 345 17.54 7.41 11.33
N GLY A 346 18.24 8.06 12.28
CA GLY A 346 19.25 9.06 11.99
C GLY A 346 20.63 8.46 11.76
N SER A 347 21.57 9.32 11.39
CA SER A 347 22.99 8.96 11.24
C SER A 347 23.87 9.99 11.94
N TRP A 348 25.06 9.55 12.36
CA TRP A 348 26.13 10.42 12.81
C TRP A 348 27.42 10.02 12.12
N SER A 349 28.15 11.00 11.59
CA SER A 349 29.45 10.79 10.96
C SER A 349 30.53 11.63 11.63
N ALA A 350 31.69 11.02 11.89
CA ALA A 350 32.85 11.68 12.46
C ALA A 350 34.14 10.97 12.03
N GLU A 351 35.16 11.73 11.64
CA GLU A 351 36.51 11.21 11.33
C GLU A 351 36.54 10.03 10.33
N GLY A 352 35.61 10.02 9.37
CA GLY A 352 35.50 8.97 8.36
C GLY A 352 34.70 7.74 8.81
N PHE A 353 34.19 7.72 10.04
CA PHE A 353 33.22 6.74 10.52
C PHE A 353 31.78 7.23 10.31
N ARG A 354 30.87 6.30 10.04
CA ARG A 354 29.41 6.51 9.98
C ARG A 354 28.72 5.55 10.94
N PHE A 355 27.76 6.06 11.70
CA PHE A 355 26.94 5.30 12.64
C PHE A 355 25.47 5.57 12.37
N ASP A 356 24.65 4.51 12.33
CA ASP A 356 23.20 4.66 12.46
C ASP A 356 22.86 4.85 13.94
N THR A 357 21.93 5.75 14.26
CA THR A 357 21.63 6.16 15.66
C THR A 357 20.41 5.46 16.26
N GLY A 358 19.84 4.48 15.58
CA GLY A 358 18.67 3.74 16.06
C GLY A 358 18.48 2.37 15.40
N PRO A 359 17.61 2.24 14.39
CA PRO A 359 17.36 0.97 13.71
C PRO A 359 18.63 0.39 13.09
N SER A 360 18.80 -0.92 13.27
CA SER A 360 19.90 -1.68 12.67
C SER A 360 19.45 -3.03 12.09
N TRP A 361 18.16 -3.38 12.21
CA TRP A 361 17.60 -4.66 11.78
C TRP A 361 16.53 -4.43 10.70
N TYR A 362 16.74 -4.98 9.51
CA TYR A 362 15.73 -4.94 8.44
C TYR A 362 14.95 -6.25 8.46
N LEU A 363 13.78 -6.22 9.08
CA LEU A 363 12.87 -7.35 9.28
C LEU A 363 11.53 -7.09 8.59
N MET A 364 10.76 -8.13 8.32
CA MET A 364 9.49 -8.05 7.57
C MET A 364 9.65 -7.38 6.17
N PRO A 365 10.52 -7.94 5.30
CA PRO A 365 10.77 -7.36 3.97
C PRO A 365 9.49 -7.20 3.14
N ASP A 366 8.47 -8.03 3.37
CA ASP A 366 7.18 -7.97 2.69
C ASP A 366 6.36 -6.69 3.01
N VAL A 367 6.59 -6.04 4.15
CA VAL A 367 5.97 -4.75 4.49
C VAL A 367 6.65 -3.61 3.75
N PHE A 368 7.98 -3.64 3.66
CA PHE A 368 8.73 -2.67 2.89
C PHE A 368 8.43 -2.79 1.39
N GLU A 369 8.45 -4.02 0.87
CA GLU A 369 8.13 -4.31 -0.53
C GLU A 369 6.73 -3.81 -0.89
N HIS A 370 5.76 -4.01 0.00
CA HIS A 370 4.40 -3.48 -0.17
C HIS A 370 4.36 -1.94 -0.21
N PHE A 371 5.08 -1.27 0.67
CA PHE A 371 5.19 0.19 0.63
C PHE A 371 5.81 0.68 -0.69
N PHE A 372 6.92 0.07 -1.13
CA PHE A 372 7.55 0.42 -2.40
C PHE A 372 6.63 0.16 -3.60
N ALA A 373 5.88 -0.94 -3.57
CA ALA A 373 4.89 -1.26 -4.60
C ALA A 373 3.76 -0.20 -4.66
N LEU A 374 3.28 0.31 -3.51
CA LEU A 374 2.32 1.42 -3.47
C LEU A 374 2.87 2.69 -4.13
N MET A 375 4.18 2.89 -4.05
CA MET A 375 4.91 3.99 -4.71
C MET A 375 5.32 3.66 -6.16
N GLY A 376 4.98 2.47 -6.67
CA GLY A 376 5.24 2.07 -8.05
C GLY A 376 6.66 1.56 -8.33
N THR A 377 7.39 1.13 -7.30
CA THR A 377 8.77 0.59 -7.37
C THR A 377 8.90 -0.68 -6.50
N SER A 378 10.12 -1.17 -6.27
CA SER A 378 10.41 -2.32 -5.38
C SER A 378 11.55 -2.01 -4.41
N ALA A 379 11.70 -2.79 -3.34
CA ALA A 379 12.83 -2.62 -2.42
C ALA A 379 14.17 -2.84 -3.14
N ALA A 380 14.22 -3.77 -4.10
CA ALA A 380 15.44 -4.07 -4.86
C ALA A 380 15.84 -2.96 -5.84
N GLU A 381 14.89 -2.19 -6.37
CA GLU A 381 15.18 -1.01 -7.19
C GLU A 381 15.73 0.16 -6.35
N GLN A 382 15.33 0.23 -5.07
CA GLN A 382 15.62 1.38 -4.19
C GLN A 382 16.80 1.13 -3.24
N LEU A 383 17.09 -0.12 -2.88
CA LEU A 383 18.04 -0.49 -1.81
C LEU A 383 18.95 -1.67 -2.24
N ASP A 384 20.24 -1.62 -1.88
CA ASP A 384 21.13 -2.79 -1.91
C ASP A 384 21.06 -3.50 -0.55
N LEU A 385 20.22 -4.54 -0.48
CA LEU A 385 20.02 -5.33 0.74
C LEU A 385 20.95 -6.54 0.78
N ARG A 386 21.61 -6.74 1.91
CA ARG A 386 22.45 -7.91 2.20
C ARG A 386 21.84 -8.76 3.29
N LEU A 387 21.69 -10.06 3.01
CA LEU A 387 21.36 -11.05 4.02
C LEU A 387 22.57 -11.27 4.92
N LEU A 388 22.37 -11.15 6.23
CA LEU A 388 23.40 -11.36 7.23
C LEU A 388 23.48 -12.84 7.59
N ASP A 389 24.68 -13.40 7.56
CA ASP A 389 24.95 -14.77 8.01
C ASP A 389 26.34 -14.85 8.71
N PRO A 390 26.40 -15.17 10.01
CA PRO A 390 25.26 -15.40 10.90
C PRO A 390 24.38 -14.15 10.99
N GLY A 391 23.07 -14.35 11.13
CA GLY A 391 22.13 -13.25 11.38
C GLY A 391 22.52 -12.49 12.64
N TYR A 392 22.91 -13.22 13.70
CA TYR A 392 23.52 -12.65 14.89
C TYR A 392 24.31 -13.68 15.71
N ARG A 393 25.18 -13.19 16.59
CA ARG A 393 25.94 -13.96 17.58
C ARG A 393 25.49 -13.59 18.99
N VAL A 394 25.46 -14.54 19.92
CA VAL A 394 25.05 -14.33 21.31
C VAL A 394 26.12 -14.86 22.26
N PHE A 395 26.63 -13.98 23.12
CA PHE A 395 27.46 -14.32 24.27
C PHE A 395 26.59 -14.43 25.52
N PHE A 396 26.86 -15.43 26.37
CA PHE A 396 26.10 -15.70 27.57
C PHE A 396 27.00 -15.66 28.81
N GLU A 397 26.51 -15.04 29.88
CA GLU A 397 27.27 -14.90 31.11
C GLU A 397 27.68 -16.24 31.73
N GLY A 398 28.99 -16.47 31.80
CA GLY A 398 29.57 -17.70 32.36
C GLY A 398 29.59 -18.89 31.39
N HIS A 399 29.39 -18.64 30.09
CA HIS A 399 29.61 -19.63 29.04
C HIS A 399 30.78 -19.18 28.14
N GLU A 400 31.73 -20.09 27.88
CA GLU A 400 32.93 -19.76 27.08
C GLU A 400 32.64 -19.60 25.59
N GLN A 401 31.67 -20.34 25.05
CA GLN A 401 31.39 -20.36 23.61
C GLN A 401 30.11 -19.59 23.30
N PRO A 402 30.13 -18.66 22.33
CA PRO A 402 28.92 -17.99 21.87
C PRO A 402 28.03 -18.95 21.07
N LEU A 403 26.76 -18.59 20.94
CA LEU A 403 25.84 -19.23 20.00
C LEU A 403 25.65 -18.33 18.79
N GLU A 404 25.72 -18.89 17.60
CA GLU A 404 25.37 -18.17 16.37
C GLU A 404 23.98 -18.59 15.90
N VAL A 405 23.21 -17.61 15.46
CA VAL A 405 21.94 -17.81 14.76
C VAL A 405 22.17 -17.53 13.28
N SER A 406 22.01 -18.58 12.47
CA SER A 406 22.18 -18.56 11.02
C SER A 406 20.93 -17.97 10.35
N ALA A 407 21.10 -17.44 9.14
CA ALA A 407 19.95 -17.17 8.27
C ALA A 407 19.24 -18.46 7.80
N VAL A 408 19.90 -19.62 7.93
CA VAL A 408 19.40 -20.91 7.46
C VAL A 408 18.73 -21.67 8.60
N ARG A 409 17.39 -21.82 8.51
CA ARG A 409 16.58 -22.57 9.48
C ARG A 409 17.14 -23.94 9.85
N ALA A 410 17.61 -24.71 8.87
CA ALA A 410 18.15 -26.06 9.10
C ALA A 410 19.43 -26.06 9.97
N GLU A 411 20.25 -25.02 9.86
CA GLU A 411 21.45 -24.87 10.70
C GLU A 411 21.08 -24.52 12.13
N ASN A 412 20.07 -23.65 12.33
CA ASN A 412 19.55 -23.32 13.66
C ASN A 412 18.96 -24.54 14.36
N VAL A 413 18.22 -25.38 13.64
CA VAL A 413 17.69 -26.66 14.13
C VAL A 413 18.82 -27.58 14.60
N ALA A 414 19.87 -27.75 13.80
CA ALA A 414 21.02 -28.57 14.16
C ALA A 414 21.79 -28.01 15.37
N ARG A 415 21.93 -26.67 15.46
CA ARG A 415 22.59 -26.00 16.60
C ARG A 415 21.78 -26.19 17.89
N PHE A 416 20.46 -26.05 17.85
CA PHE A 416 19.62 -26.25 19.03
C PHE A 416 19.65 -27.72 19.49
N GLU A 417 19.59 -28.68 18.57
CA GLU A 417 19.74 -30.10 18.88
C GLU A 417 21.07 -30.44 19.55
N ALA A 418 22.15 -29.75 19.16
CA ALA A 418 23.47 -29.92 19.77
C ALA A 418 23.57 -29.34 21.20
N LEU A 419 22.75 -28.34 21.54
CA LEU A 419 22.68 -27.76 22.89
C LEU A 419 21.80 -28.60 23.81
N GLU A 420 20.67 -29.06 23.30
CA GLU A 420 19.67 -29.81 24.05
C GLU A 420 19.05 -30.91 23.15
N PRO A 421 19.25 -32.21 23.48
CA PRO A 421 18.66 -33.29 22.70
C PRO A 421 17.13 -33.18 22.60
N GLY A 422 16.60 -33.21 21.38
CA GLY A 422 15.18 -33.00 21.08
C GLY A 422 14.78 -31.54 20.82
N ALA A 423 15.64 -30.57 21.11
CA ALA A 423 15.34 -29.17 20.87
C ALA A 423 15.26 -28.81 19.38
N GLY A 424 15.94 -29.55 18.50
CA GLY A 424 15.83 -29.32 17.05
C GLY A 424 14.41 -29.56 16.54
N GLN A 425 13.82 -30.71 16.90
CA GLN A 425 12.44 -31.03 16.53
C GLN A 425 11.44 -30.07 17.19
N ALA A 426 11.68 -29.69 18.45
CA ALA A 426 10.86 -28.71 19.15
C ALA A 426 10.90 -27.33 18.46
N LEU A 427 12.08 -26.92 17.96
CA LEU A 427 12.25 -25.68 17.21
C LEU A 427 11.50 -25.71 15.88
N GLU A 428 11.53 -26.81 15.13
CA GLU A 428 10.75 -26.90 13.90
C GLU A 428 9.25 -26.68 14.15
N ALA A 429 8.70 -27.39 15.14
CA ALA A 429 7.28 -27.25 15.48
C ALA A 429 6.94 -25.84 15.99
N TYR A 430 7.89 -25.19 16.67
CA TYR A 430 7.76 -23.82 17.14
C TYR A 430 7.76 -22.81 15.98
N LEU A 431 8.65 -22.97 14.99
CA LEU A 431 8.73 -22.09 13.82
C LEU A 431 7.54 -22.28 12.87
N ASP A 432 7.03 -23.51 12.69
CA ASP A 432 5.81 -23.73 11.91
C ASP A 432 4.59 -23.03 12.55
N SER A 433 4.51 -23.05 13.89
CA SER A 433 3.50 -22.29 14.64
C SER A 433 3.69 -20.78 14.48
N ALA A 434 4.93 -20.31 14.43
CA ALA A 434 5.25 -18.90 14.22
C ALA A 434 4.84 -18.43 12.82
N ASP A 435 5.04 -19.26 11.79
CA ASP A 435 4.63 -18.98 10.42
C ASP A 435 3.10 -18.85 10.29
N GLU A 436 2.35 -19.78 10.89
CA GLU A 436 0.88 -19.69 10.93
C GLU A 436 0.41 -18.40 11.64
N ALA A 437 1.07 -18.04 12.76
CA ALA A 437 0.74 -16.85 13.54
C ALA A 437 1.05 -15.55 12.78
N TYR A 438 2.18 -15.49 12.07
CA TYR A 438 2.60 -14.35 11.27
C TYR A 438 1.62 -14.06 10.14
N ALA A 439 1.29 -15.07 9.33
CA ALA A 439 0.35 -14.93 8.21
C ALA A 439 -1.01 -14.39 8.70
N MET A 440 -1.51 -14.90 9.83
CA MET A 440 -2.75 -14.39 10.42
C MET A 440 -2.63 -12.94 10.90
N ALA A 441 -1.51 -12.57 11.53
CA ALA A 441 -1.29 -11.21 12.02
C ALA A 441 -1.29 -10.20 10.86
N VAL A 442 -0.53 -10.49 9.81
CA VAL A 442 -0.42 -9.66 8.60
C VAL A 442 -1.77 -9.52 7.88
N ASP A 443 -2.45 -10.64 7.60
CA ASP A 443 -3.65 -10.63 6.75
C ASP A 443 -4.89 -10.04 7.43
N HIS A 444 -4.93 -10.02 8.78
CA HIS A 444 -6.17 -9.77 9.50
C HIS A 444 -6.07 -8.73 10.62
N PHE A 445 -4.88 -8.40 11.13
CA PHE A 445 -4.75 -7.56 12.32
C PHE A 445 -3.89 -6.31 12.12
N LEU A 446 -2.77 -6.40 11.39
CA LEU A 446 -1.81 -5.30 11.29
C LEU A 446 -2.33 -4.10 10.48
N TYR A 447 -3.11 -4.33 9.41
CA TYR A 447 -3.60 -3.30 8.48
C TYR A 447 -5.02 -2.79 8.80
N THR A 448 -5.52 -3.08 10.00
CA THR A 448 -6.87 -2.72 10.45
C THR A 448 -6.87 -1.37 11.17
N SER A 449 -7.80 -0.47 10.83
CA SER A 449 -7.99 0.83 11.51
C SER A 449 -8.82 0.73 12.80
N PHE A 450 -9.39 -0.44 13.08
CA PHE A 450 -10.27 -0.80 14.22
C PHE A 450 -11.50 0.11 14.39
N GLU A 451 -11.99 0.72 13.30
CA GLU A 451 -13.19 1.58 13.35
C GLU A 451 -14.51 0.81 13.59
N GLU A 452 -14.61 -0.47 13.18
CA GLU A 452 -15.80 -1.30 13.40
C GLU A 452 -15.46 -2.74 13.83
N PHE A 453 -16.01 -3.13 14.99
CA PHE A 453 -15.80 -4.42 15.67
C PHE A 453 -16.36 -5.65 14.93
N THR A 454 -17.26 -5.46 13.96
CA THR A 454 -17.91 -6.54 13.21
C THR A 454 -16.99 -7.20 12.18
N SER A 455 -15.93 -6.51 11.74
CA SER A 455 -14.93 -7.02 10.78
C SER A 455 -14.03 -8.12 11.36
N LEU A 456 -13.79 -8.10 12.68
CA LEU A 456 -13.00 -9.11 13.40
C LEU A 456 -13.78 -10.41 13.66
N ALA A 457 -15.10 -10.39 13.47
CA ALA A 457 -15.98 -11.55 13.62
C ALA A 457 -16.07 -12.39 12.32
N SER A 458 -15.02 -12.37 11.49
CA SER A 458 -14.98 -13.24 10.32
C SER A 458 -14.98 -14.71 10.76
N ARG A 459 -15.70 -15.57 10.02
CA ARG A 459 -15.80 -17.01 10.29
C ARG A 459 -14.40 -17.67 10.39
N ARG A 460 -13.39 -17.11 9.71
CA ARG A 460 -11.98 -17.55 9.76
C ARG A 460 -11.30 -17.27 11.12
N VAL A 461 -11.49 -16.08 11.70
CA VAL A 461 -10.95 -15.75 13.05
C VAL A 461 -11.64 -16.60 14.11
N LEU A 462 -12.96 -16.85 13.97
CA LEU A 462 -13.72 -17.72 14.88
C LEU A 462 -13.30 -19.20 14.78
N LEU A 463 -13.11 -19.73 13.57
CA LEU A 463 -12.65 -21.10 13.31
C LEU A 463 -11.22 -21.34 13.83
N LYS A 464 -10.35 -20.33 13.75
CA LYS A 464 -8.96 -20.40 14.27
C LYS A 464 -8.84 -19.93 15.73
N GLY A 465 -9.91 -19.41 16.34
CA GLY A 465 -9.93 -18.89 17.72
C GLY A 465 -9.50 -19.92 18.77
N ARG A 466 -9.73 -21.21 18.55
CA ARG A 466 -9.26 -22.30 19.44
C ARG A 466 -7.73 -22.46 19.45
N ARG A 467 -7.04 -22.07 18.36
CA ARG A 467 -5.57 -22.09 18.25
C ARG A 467 -4.94 -20.78 18.70
N LEU A 468 -5.62 -19.65 18.47
CA LEU A 468 -5.14 -18.31 18.86
C LEU A 468 -5.33 -18.01 20.35
N ALA A 469 -6.41 -18.48 20.97
CA ALA A 469 -6.70 -18.16 22.38
C ALA A 469 -5.57 -18.58 23.35
N PRO A 470 -4.96 -19.78 23.24
CA PRO A 470 -3.81 -20.13 24.08
C PRO A 470 -2.59 -19.22 23.90
N LEU A 471 -2.36 -18.70 22.68
CA LEU A 471 -1.23 -17.81 22.38
C LEU A 471 -1.43 -16.39 22.96
N LEU A 472 -2.68 -15.97 23.14
CA LEU A 472 -3.02 -14.69 23.75
C LEU A 472 -3.04 -14.74 25.28
N LEU A 473 -3.29 -15.92 25.86
CA LEU A 473 -3.46 -16.12 27.31
C LEU A 473 -2.19 -16.51 28.06
N LYS A 474 -1.16 -16.99 27.36
CA LYS A 474 0.14 -17.38 27.95
C LYS A 474 1.20 -16.33 27.66
N SER A 475 2.18 -16.20 28.55
CA SER A 475 3.39 -15.41 28.27
C SER A 475 4.31 -16.12 27.28
N LEU A 476 5.12 -15.35 26.56
CA LEU A 476 6.16 -15.90 25.69
C LEU A 476 7.14 -16.77 26.48
N GLU A 477 7.54 -16.33 27.68
CA GLU A 477 8.40 -17.10 28.57
C GLU A 477 7.81 -18.48 28.88
N SER A 478 6.57 -18.56 29.36
CA SER A 478 5.91 -19.83 29.69
C SER A 478 5.74 -20.73 28.45
N PHE A 479 5.55 -20.12 27.27
CA PHE A 479 5.41 -20.84 26.02
C PHE A 479 6.74 -21.46 25.55
N VAL A 480 7.85 -20.75 25.74
CA VAL A 480 9.20 -21.23 25.42
C VAL A 480 9.67 -22.24 26.47
N ALA A 481 9.53 -21.96 27.76
CA ALA A 481 9.94 -22.84 28.85
C ALA A 481 9.21 -24.19 28.88
N ALA A 482 8.03 -24.28 28.28
CA ALA A 482 7.31 -25.54 28.12
C ALA A 482 7.91 -26.48 27.05
N ARG A 483 8.90 -26.02 26.28
CA ARG A 483 9.46 -26.74 25.11
C ARG A 483 10.97 -26.93 25.14
N PHE A 484 11.67 -26.06 25.85
CA PHE A 484 13.13 -26.03 25.90
C PHE A 484 13.56 -25.90 27.34
N ASP A 485 14.63 -26.58 27.75
CA ASP A 485 15.21 -26.53 29.09
C ASP A 485 16.50 -25.71 29.16
N ASP A 486 17.28 -25.65 28.08
CA ASP A 486 18.53 -24.89 28.03
C ASP A 486 18.25 -23.37 28.15
N PRO A 487 18.84 -22.67 29.14
CA PRO A 487 18.59 -21.25 29.36
C PRO A 487 19.00 -20.38 28.16
N ARG A 488 20.01 -20.78 27.38
CA ARG A 488 20.49 -20.03 26.22
C ARG A 488 19.46 -20.07 25.10
N ILE A 489 18.87 -21.24 24.85
CA ILE A 489 17.76 -21.39 23.91
C ILE A 489 16.57 -20.53 24.34
N ARG A 490 16.22 -20.58 25.63
CA ARG A 490 15.11 -19.78 26.17
C ARG A 490 15.33 -18.28 25.99
N GLN A 491 16.55 -17.80 26.19
CA GLN A 491 16.90 -16.38 26.00
C GLN A 491 16.84 -15.98 24.52
N VAL A 492 17.38 -16.79 23.61
CA VAL A 492 17.28 -16.55 22.16
C VAL A 492 15.81 -16.45 21.71
N LEU A 493 14.97 -17.41 22.12
CA LEU A 493 13.55 -17.41 21.75
C LEU A 493 12.69 -16.39 22.52
N GLY A 494 13.20 -15.86 23.63
CA GLY A 494 12.56 -14.78 24.38
C GLY A 494 12.93 -13.39 23.87
N TYR A 495 14.07 -13.25 23.17
CA TYR A 495 14.63 -11.97 22.74
C TYR A 495 13.67 -11.11 21.91
N PRO A 496 12.75 -11.67 21.09
CA PRO A 496 11.71 -10.88 20.44
C PRO A 496 10.91 -9.93 21.35
N ALA A 497 10.77 -10.22 22.64
CA ALA A 497 10.13 -9.31 23.60
C ALA A 497 10.86 -7.96 23.72
N VAL A 498 12.19 -7.94 23.54
CA VAL A 498 13.01 -6.72 23.61
C VAL A 498 12.70 -5.77 22.45
N PHE A 499 12.45 -6.30 21.25
CA PHE A 499 12.02 -5.48 20.10
C PHE A 499 10.66 -4.79 20.34
N LEU A 500 9.86 -5.35 21.25
CA LEU A 500 8.59 -4.78 21.68
C LEU A 500 8.74 -3.84 22.89
N GLY A 501 9.97 -3.59 23.35
CA GLY A 501 10.23 -2.79 24.54
C GLY A 501 9.55 -3.34 25.79
N SER A 502 9.58 -4.65 25.98
CA SER A 502 8.95 -5.36 27.09
C SER A 502 9.79 -6.60 27.48
N SER A 503 9.30 -7.39 28.43
CA SER A 503 9.94 -8.62 28.91
C SER A 503 9.17 -9.88 28.50
N PRO A 504 9.82 -11.04 28.34
CA PRO A 504 9.20 -12.30 27.87
C PRO A 504 8.03 -12.80 28.73
N ASP A 505 8.02 -12.50 30.03
CA ASP A 505 6.96 -12.85 30.99
C ASP A 505 5.71 -11.97 30.83
N ARG A 506 5.85 -10.77 30.27
CA ARG A 506 4.77 -9.77 30.10
C ARG A 506 4.16 -9.77 28.70
N VAL A 507 4.89 -10.22 27.69
CA VAL A 507 4.38 -10.28 26.31
C VAL A 507 3.60 -11.57 26.05
N PRO A 508 2.45 -11.51 25.35
CA PRO A 508 1.72 -12.69 24.91
C PRO A 508 2.57 -13.62 24.04
N ALA A 509 2.37 -14.94 24.19
CA ALA A 509 3.02 -15.95 23.37
C ALA A 509 2.75 -15.81 21.87
N LEU A 510 1.70 -15.08 21.47
CA LEU A 510 1.45 -14.71 20.07
C LEU A 510 2.70 -14.09 19.41
N TYR A 511 3.50 -13.33 20.15
CA TYR A 511 4.71 -12.67 19.64
C TYR A 511 5.86 -13.63 19.30
N HIS A 512 5.74 -14.94 19.56
CA HIS A 512 6.64 -15.94 18.99
C HIS A 512 6.66 -15.93 17.45
N LEU A 513 5.66 -15.32 16.81
CA LEU A 513 5.67 -15.01 15.38
C LEU A 513 6.92 -14.23 14.95
N MET A 514 7.56 -13.48 15.85
CA MET A 514 8.78 -12.74 15.51
C MET A 514 9.98 -13.66 15.35
N SER A 515 9.97 -14.83 15.98
CA SER A 515 11.06 -15.79 15.90
C SER A 515 11.23 -16.42 14.51
N ARG A 516 10.23 -16.32 13.61
CA ARG A 516 10.46 -16.68 12.19
C ARG A 516 11.31 -15.65 11.46
N MET A 517 11.28 -14.38 11.90
CA MET A 517 11.94 -13.28 11.18
C MET A 517 13.46 -13.42 11.25
N ASP A 518 14.00 -13.89 12.37
CA ASP A 518 15.43 -14.00 12.59
C ASP A 518 15.95 -15.45 12.43
N LEU A 519 15.18 -16.47 12.82
CA LEU A 519 15.59 -17.88 12.73
C LEU A 519 15.21 -18.58 11.41
N ALA A 520 14.40 -17.95 10.55
CA ALA A 520 13.97 -18.54 9.26
C ALA A 520 14.09 -17.59 8.06
N ASP A 521 13.62 -16.34 8.15
CA ASP A 521 13.71 -15.37 7.04
C ASP A 521 15.10 -14.74 6.92
N GLY A 522 15.79 -14.65 8.07
CA GLY A 522 17.08 -14.00 8.20
C GLY A 522 16.99 -12.47 8.26
N VAL A 523 18.09 -11.87 8.71
CA VAL A 523 18.18 -10.41 8.94
C VAL A 523 18.83 -9.76 7.73
N LEU A 524 18.19 -8.74 7.18
CA LEU A 524 18.74 -7.97 6.07
C LEU A 524 19.43 -6.69 6.59
N TYR A 525 20.38 -6.18 5.81
CA TYR A 525 21.07 -4.93 6.05
C TYR A 525 21.13 -4.10 4.76
N PRO A 526 20.65 -2.84 4.75
CA PRO A 526 20.86 -1.95 3.62
C PRO A 526 22.31 -1.45 3.59
N GLN A 527 23.04 -1.74 2.51
CA GLN A 527 24.36 -1.15 2.28
C GLN A 527 24.25 0.37 2.30
N GLY A 528 25.13 1.04 3.05
CA GLY A 528 24.97 2.45 3.36
C GLY A 528 24.33 2.73 4.73
N GLY A 529 23.79 1.71 5.40
CA GLY A 529 23.03 1.86 6.65
C GLY A 529 21.59 2.32 6.45
N PHE A 530 20.86 2.50 7.55
CA PHE A 530 19.42 2.81 7.52
C PHE A 530 19.10 4.21 7.00
N SER A 531 20.08 5.11 6.97
CA SER A 531 19.96 6.39 6.26
C SER A 531 19.58 6.22 4.78
N THR A 532 20.01 5.15 4.11
CA THR A 532 19.66 4.91 2.70
C THR A 532 18.18 4.60 2.51
N LEU A 533 17.55 3.90 3.45
CA LEU A 533 16.10 3.70 3.48
C LEU A 533 15.37 5.03 3.65
N VAL A 534 15.84 5.88 4.57
CA VAL A 534 15.26 7.22 4.79
C VAL A 534 15.36 8.06 3.52
N ASP A 535 16.53 8.07 2.87
CA ASP A 535 16.78 8.81 1.64
C ASP A 535 15.90 8.31 0.49
N ALA A 536 15.75 7.00 0.33
CA ALA A 536 14.88 6.40 -0.68
C ALA A 536 13.43 6.84 -0.49
N VAL A 537 12.89 6.73 0.73
CA VAL A 537 11.50 7.13 1.03
C VAL A 537 11.32 8.64 0.88
N ALA A 538 12.30 9.46 1.27
CA ALA A 538 12.26 10.90 1.07
C ALA A 538 12.34 11.28 -0.43
N GLY A 539 13.10 10.53 -1.23
CA GLY A 539 13.15 10.64 -2.69
C GLY A 539 11.77 10.40 -3.30
N LEU A 540 11.16 9.27 -2.98
CA LEU A 540 9.81 8.90 -3.44
C LEU A 540 8.75 9.92 -3.01
N ALA A 541 8.86 10.48 -1.81
CA ALA A 541 7.95 11.55 -1.37
C ALA A 541 8.05 12.80 -2.24
N ARG A 542 9.27 13.22 -2.58
CA ARG A 542 9.50 14.37 -3.48
C ARG A 542 9.03 14.09 -4.90
N GLU A 543 9.29 12.89 -5.41
CA GLU A 543 8.86 12.45 -6.74
C GLU A 543 7.33 12.42 -6.86
N ALA A 544 6.64 12.01 -5.79
CA ALA A 544 5.17 12.06 -5.69
C ALA A 544 4.62 13.50 -5.55
N GLY A 545 5.48 14.50 -5.35
CA GLY A 545 5.10 15.92 -5.30
C GLY A 545 5.03 16.52 -3.89
N ALA A 546 5.44 15.81 -2.84
CA ALA A 546 5.47 16.36 -1.49
C ALA A 546 6.58 17.40 -1.31
N THR A 547 6.28 18.50 -0.63
CA THR A 547 7.28 19.49 -0.22
C THR A 547 7.84 19.11 1.15
N LEU A 548 9.14 18.80 1.22
CA LEU A 548 9.81 18.47 2.48
C LEU A 548 10.65 19.66 2.96
N ARG A 549 10.35 20.23 4.12
CA ARG A 549 11.08 21.34 4.72
C ARG A 549 11.70 20.94 6.05
N THR A 550 13.02 21.02 6.11
CA THR A 550 13.82 20.84 7.32
C THR A 550 14.07 22.18 8.02
N GLN A 551 14.53 22.13 9.26
CA GLN A 551 14.77 23.29 10.13
C GLN A 551 13.52 24.17 10.33
N VAL A 552 12.36 23.53 10.43
CA VAL A 552 11.07 24.16 10.69
C VAL A 552 10.39 23.43 11.85
N GLU A 553 10.40 24.06 13.02
CA GLU A 553 9.77 23.55 14.23
C GLU A 553 8.28 23.93 14.24
N VAL A 554 7.39 22.94 14.29
CA VAL A 554 5.96 23.20 14.50
C VAL A 554 5.72 23.49 15.98
N THR A 555 5.11 24.63 16.28
CA THR A 555 4.92 25.12 17.66
C THR A 555 3.49 24.94 18.16
N ALA A 556 2.50 24.92 17.26
CA ALA A 556 1.09 24.69 17.61
C ALA A 556 0.28 24.17 16.43
N VAL A 557 -0.73 23.32 16.72
CA VAL A 557 -1.79 22.98 15.77
C VAL A 557 -2.90 24.03 15.89
N LEU A 558 -3.26 24.65 14.78
CA LEU A 558 -4.27 25.70 14.72
C LEU A 558 -5.63 25.10 14.38
N THR A 559 -6.66 25.49 15.13
CA THR A 559 -8.02 24.96 14.96
C THR A 559 -9.08 26.07 14.91
N GLU A 560 -10.15 25.82 14.18
CA GLU A 560 -11.39 26.59 14.22
C GLU A 560 -12.37 26.00 15.24
N PRO A 561 -13.11 26.85 15.99
CA PRO A 561 -14.08 26.38 16.96
C PRO A 561 -15.26 25.68 16.27
N PRO A 562 -15.96 24.78 16.97
CA PRO A 562 -17.12 24.09 16.42
C PRO A 562 -18.21 25.06 15.95
N THR A 563 -18.71 24.88 14.73
CA THR A 563 -19.79 25.71 14.16
C THR A 563 -21.16 25.42 14.76
N ARG A 564 -21.31 24.28 15.44
CA ARG A 564 -22.56 23.83 16.07
C ARG A 564 -22.28 23.11 17.39
N ARG A 565 -23.24 23.19 18.32
CA ARG A 565 -23.15 22.51 19.62
C ARG A 565 -23.03 20.99 19.42
N GLY A 566 -21.97 20.39 19.96
CA GLY A 566 -21.68 18.96 19.82
C GLY A 566 -20.83 18.57 18.60
N ALA A 567 -20.41 19.51 17.75
CA ALA A 567 -19.35 19.27 16.76
C ALA A 567 -17.96 19.41 17.40
N ARG A 568 -16.95 18.86 16.72
CA ARG A 568 -15.53 18.98 17.11
C ARG A 568 -14.95 20.28 16.58
N ALA A 569 -13.82 20.70 17.13
CA ALA A 569 -13.00 21.75 16.51
C ALA A 569 -12.41 21.19 15.22
N THR A 570 -12.09 22.03 14.24
CA THR A 570 -11.54 21.58 12.95
C THR A 570 -10.15 22.14 12.74
N VAL A 571 -9.23 21.37 12.18
CA VAL A 571 -7.90 21.85 11.78
C VAL A 571 -8.00 23.02 10.80
N ARG A 572 -7.12 24.01 10.96
CA ARG A 572 -6.88 25.11 10.02
C ARG A 572 -5.43 25.15 9.50
N GLY A 573 -4.52 24.45 10.17
CA GLY A 573 -3.10 24.42 9.84
C GLY A 573 -2.22 24.34 11.07
N VAL A 574 -0.98 24.82 10.97
CA VAL A 574 -0.01 24.86 12.05
C VAL A 574 0.70 26.21 12.14
N SER A 575 1.11 26.59 13.35
CA SER A 575 2.14 27.62 13.55
C SER A 575 3.49 26.93 13.60
N CYS A 576 4.49 27.51 12.94
CA CYS A 576 5.84 26.97 12.94
C CYS A 576 6.89 28.08 12.93
N ARG A 577 8.09 27.74 13.38
CA ARG A 577 9.24 28.62 13.49
C ARG A 577 10.38 28.06 12.66
N ASP A 578 10.97 28.89 11.81
CA ASP A 578 12.13 28.49 11.01
C ASP A 578 13.46 28.65 11.77
N ALA A 579 14.57 28.24 11.13
CA ALA A 579 15.92 28.38 11.67
C ALA A 579 16.34 29.81 12.05
N SER A 580 15.69 30.84 11.47
CA SER A 580 15.97 32.24 11.80
C SER A 580 15.17 32.74 13.02
N GLY A 581 14.27 31.91 13.55
CA GLY A 581 13.32 32.26 14.60
C GLY A 581 12.07 32.96 14.09
N GLN A 582 11.85 33.03 12.78
CA GLN A 582 10.66 33.64 12.21
C GLN A 582 9.46 32.70 12.34
N GLU A 583 8.40 33.18 13.00
CA GLU A 583 7.12 32.50 13.10
C GLU A 583 6.33 32.66 11.79
N ARG A 584 5.72 31.57 11.33
CA ARG A 584 4.88 31.52 10.13
C ARG A 584 3.75 30.52 10.31
N VAL A 585 2.64 30.76 9.61
CA VAL A 585 1.50 29.85 9.59
C VAL A 585 1.49 29.07 8.28
N VAL A 586 1.35 27.75 8.39
CA VAL A 586 1.13 26.85 7.25
C VAL A 586 -0.32 26.38 7.32
N GLU A 587 -1.14 26.82 6.36
CA GLU A 587 -2.56 26.45 6.31
C GLU A 587 -2.73 25.03 5.76
N ALA A 588 -3.57 24.24 6.40
CA ALA A 588 -3.88 22.87 5.99
C ALA A 588 -5.29 22.48 6.41
N ASP A 589 -5.93 21.63 5.61
CA ASP A 589 -7.24 21.04 5.92
C ASP A 589 -7.08 19.82 6.86
N VAL A 590 -5.93 19.16 6.78
CA VAL A 590 -5.56 18.00 7.59
C VAL A 590 -4.15 18.21 8.14
N VAL A 591 -3.94 17.88 9.41
CA VAL A 591 -2.61 17.79 10.02
C VAL A 591 -2.38 16.35 10.43
N VAL A 592 -1.28 15.77 9.97
CA VAL A 592 -0.83 14.44 10.41
C VAL A 592 0.37 14.60 11.33
N GLY A 593 0.18 14.32 12.61
CA GLY A 593 1.24 14.27 13.60
C GLY A 593 2.04 12.99 13.49
N SER A 594 3.31 13.08 13.10
CA SER A 594 4.25 11.96 13.06
C SER A 594 5.46 12.11 13.98
N CYS A 595 5.45 13.16 14.81
CA CYS A 595 6.34 13.35 15.95
C CYS A 595 5.82 12.58 17.18
N ASP A 596 6.53 12.70 18.32
CA ASP A 596 6.08 12.08 19.57
C ASP A 596 4.68 12.58 19.96
N LEU A 597 3.74 11.63 20.12
CA LEU A 597 2.34 11.94 20.40
C LEU A 597 2.14 12.65 21.73
N HIS A 598 2.96 12.38 22.76
CA HIS A 598 2.89 13.10 24.03
C HIS A 598 3.20 14.58 23.78
N HIS A 599 4.28 14.86 23.05
CA HIS A 599 4.66 16.23 22.75
C HIS A 599 3.57 16.94 21.92
N LEU A 600 3.06 16.32 20.86
CA LEU A 600 2.01 16.91 20.04
C LEU A 600 0.75 17.23 20.85
N GLU A 601 0.29 16.27 21.67
CA GLU A 601 -0.93 16.44 22.46
C GLU A 601 -0.75 17.43 23.60
N THR A 602 0.37 17.43 24.30
CA THR A 602 0.53 18.21 25.54
C THR A 602 1.16 19.57 25.32
N ARG A 603 1.89 19.77 24.21
CA ARG A 603 2.62 21.01 23.91
C ARG A 603 2.02 21.79 22.75
N MET A 604 1.53 21.11 21.71
CA MET A 604 1.04 21.76 20.48
C MET A 604 -0.48 21.98 20.46
N LEU A 605 -1.22 21.51 21.48
CA LEU A 605 -2.67 21.67 21.60
C LEU A 605 -3.09 22.31 22.94
N PRO A 606 -4.11 23.20 22.95
CA PRO A 606 -4.78 23.62 24.17
C PRO A 606 -5.40 22.44 24.93
N ALA A 607 -5.40 22.50 26.27
CA ALA A 607 -5.83 21.42 27.16
C ALA A 607 -7.22 20.84 26.83
N GLU A 608 -8.16 21.70 26.43
CA GLU A 608 -9.52 21.33 26.05
C GLU A 608 -9.58 20.49 24.77
N LEU A 609 -8.61 20.65 23.85
CA LEU A 609 -8.53 19.95 22.56
C LEU A 609 -7.70 18.66 22.60
N GLN A 610 -7.01 18.38 23.71
CA GLN A 610 -6.16 17.19 23.85
C GLN A 610 -7.00 15.91 23.94
N THR A 611 -6.81 14.98 22.99
CA THR A 611 -7.36 13.62 23.10
C THR A 611 -6.61 12.83 24.17
N TYR A 612 -5.30 13.02 24.25
CA TYR A 612 -4.41 12.32 25.19
C TYR A 612 -3.71 13.31 26.13
N PRO A 613 -4.43 13.88 27.12
CA PRO A 613 -3.86 14.85 28.06
C PRO A 613 -2.87 14.19 29.03
N GLU A 614 -2.07 15.00 29.74
CA GLU A 614 -1.02 14.52 30.67
C GLU A 614 -1.48 13.41 31.64
N ARG A 615 -2.70 13.52 32.18
CA ARG A 615 -3.31 12.49 33.07
C ARG A 615 -3.44 11.10 32.44
N TRP A 616 -3.50 11.03 31.12
CA TRP A 616 -3.57 9.78 30.35
C TRP A 616 -2.18 9.13 30.29
N TRP A 617 -1.13 9.93 30.12
CA TRP A 617 0.26 9.50 30.06
C TRP A 617 0.82 9.11 31.43
N ALA A 618 0.46 9.83 32.49
CA ALA A 618 0.92 9.58 33.86
C ALA A 618 0.63 8.16 34.42
N ARG A 619 -0.21 7.36 33.74
CA ARG A 619 -0.57 5.99 34.12
C ARG A 619 -0.04 4.93 33.16
N ARG A 620 0.83 5.32 32.23
CA ARG A 620 1.34 4.47 31.16
C ARG A 620 2.82 4.25 31.31
N ASP A 621 3.25 3.14 30.73
CA ASP A 621 4.64 2.76 30.62
C ASP A 621 5.28 3.47 29.40
N PRO A 622 6.31 4.31 29.61
CA PRO A 622 7.05 4.95 28.53
C PRO A 622 7.87 3.97 27.68
N GLY A 623 7.97 2.70 28.07
CA GLY A 623 8.87 1.74 27.47
C GLY A 623 10.31 1.94 27.95
N PRO A 624 11.28 1.22 27.36
CA PRO A 624 12.67 1.34 27.76
C PRO A 624 13.32 2.61 27.22
N GLY A 625 14.23 3.18 28.01
CA GLY A 625 15.27 4.07 27.55
C GLY A 625 16.46 3.29 26.99
N ALA A 626 17.48 4.00 26.53
CA ALA A 626 18.76 3.39 26.15
C ALA A 626 19.91 4.36 26.42
N VAL A 627 21.08 3.80 26.71
CA VAL A 627 22.36 4.47 26.47
C VAL A 627 22.93 3.88 25.18
N LEU A 628 23.20 4.75 24.21
CA LEU A 628 23.86 4.38 22.96
C LEU A 628 25.33 4.77 23.02
N VAL A 629 26.22 3.90 22.56
CA VAL A 629 27.67 4.14 22.48
C VAL A 629 28.14 3.87 21.06
N MET A 630 28.63 4.89 20.38
CA MET A 630 29.21 4.81 19.04
C MET A 630 30.71 4.89 19.15
N LEU A 631 31.42 3.86 18.70
CA LEU A 631 32.86 3.71 18.82
C LEU A 631 33.50 3.48 17.45
N GLY A 632 34.46 4.33 17.08
CA GLY A 632 35.42 4.01 16.04
C GLY A 632 36.60 3.26 16.67
N VAL A 633 36.91 2.07 16.18
CA VAL A 633 37.92 1.18 16.78
C VAL A 633 39.00 0.87 15.76
N ARG A 634 40.27 1.05 16.13
CA ARG A 634 41.42 0.69 15.30
C ARG A 634 41.59 -0.82 15.23
N GLY A 635 41.78 -1.39 14.05
CA GLY A 635 41.98 -2.82 13.80
C GLY A 635 40.67 -3.62 13.72
N GLU A 636 40.76 -4.87 13.27
CA GLU A 636 39.62 -5.78 13.09
C GLU A 636 39.07 -6.35 14.41
N LEU A 637 37.79 -6.73 14.42
CA LEU A 637 37.09 -7.34 15.56
C LEU A 637 36.34 -8.63 15.15
N PRO A 638 37.04 -9.69 14.71
CA PRO A 638 36.41 -10.93 14.22
C PRO A 638 35.57 -11.66 15.30
N GLU A 639 35.77 -11.34 16.57
CA GLU A 639 35.02 -11.87 17.72
C GLU A 639 33.56 -11.38 17.75
N LEU A 640 33.23 -10.30 17.03
CA LEU A 640 31.88 -9.75 16.93
C LEU A 640 31.30 -10.04 15.54
N ALA A 641 30.06 -10.52 15.45
CA ALA A 641 29.33 -10.55 14.17
C ALA A 641 28.78 -9.15 13.84
N HIS A 642 28.12 -8.99 12.68
CA HIS A 642 27.40 -7.73 12.38
C HIS A 642 26.44 -7.37 13.51
N HIS A 643 25.66 -8.35 13.98
CA HIS A 643 24.85 -8.22 15.19
C HIS A 643 25.38 -9.17 16.25
N THR A 644 25.68 -8.63 17.43
CA THR A 644 26.15 -9.41 18.58
C THR A 644 25.35 -9.01 19.82
N MET A 645 24.91 -9.99 20.60
CA MET A 645 24.18 -9.80 21.84
C MET A 645 24.98 -10.35 23.02
N PHE A 646 24.86 -9.70 24.17
CA PHE A 646 25.47 -10.13 25.42
C PHE A 646 24.34 -10.30 26.44
N PHE A 647 24.02 -11.54 26.80
CA PHE A 647 22.95 -11.84 27.74
C PHE A 647 23.49 -12.22 29.10
N THR A 648 22.98 -11.54 30.11
CA THR A 648 23.23 -11.89 31.52
C THR A 648 22.50 -13.18 31.88
N ARG A 649 22.96 -13.84 32.94
CA ARG A 649 22.33 -15.08 33.41
C ARG A 649 20.96 -14.82 34.00
N ASP A 650 20.84 -13.78 34.83
CA ASP A 650 19.58 -13.37 35.44
C ASP A 650 18.87 -12.32 34.58
N TRP A 651 18.25 -12.82 33.52
CA TRP A 651 17.61 -11.99 32.52
C TRP A 651 16.32 -11.33 33.04
N ALA A 652 15.61 -12.01 33.95
CA ALA A 652 14.43 -11.46 34.61
C ALA A 652 14.80 -10.25 35.48
N ALA A 653 15.85 -10.36 36.30
CA ALA A 653 16.34 -9.23 37.10
C ALA A 653 16.75 -8.04 36.22
N ASN A 654 17.41 -8.29 35.08
CA ASN A 654 17.77 -7.24 34.12
C ASN A 654 16.54 -6.46 33.60
N PHE A 655 15.43 -7.14 33.31
CA PHE A 655 14.19 -6.50 32.91
C PHE A 655 13.50 -5.77 34.06
N ASP A 656 13.42 -6.39 35.24
CA ASP A 656 12.83 -5.79 36.43
C ASP A 656 13.57 -4.51 36.84
N ASP A 657 14.90 -4.48 36.71
CA ASP A 657 15.73 -3.31 36.93
C ASP A 657 15.32 -2.14 36.01
N VAL A 658 15.15 -2.39 34.71
CA VAL A 658 14.80 -1.37 33.72
C VAL A 658 13.36 -0.89 33.87
N PHE A 659 12.40 -1.81 33.99
CA PHE A 659 10.97 -1.49 33.90
C PHE A 659 10.33 -1.17 35.25
N ASP A 660 10.72 -1.88 36.32
CA ASP A 660 10.05 -1.77 37.62
C ASP A 660 10.87 -0.97 38.63
N ALA A 661 12.11 -1.39 38.89
CA ALA A 661 12.99 -0.73 39.87
C ALA A 661 13.53 0.60 39.34
N ARG A 662 13.49 0.82 38.01
CA ARG A 662 14.00 1.99 37.32
C ARG A 662 15.46 2.29 37.67
N GLN A 663 16.30 1.28 37.58
CA GLN A 663 17.75 1.38 37.74
C GLN A 663 18.47 0.77 36.53
N VAL A 664 19.72 1.19 36.30
CA VAL A 664 20.58 0.58 35.28
C VAL A 664 21.03 -0.79 35.79
N PRO A 665 20.84 -1.89 35.03
CA PRO A 665 21.32 -3.20 35.43
C PRO A 665 22.86 -3.29 35.43
N ASP A 666 23.44 -4.10 36.32
CA ASP A 666 24.88 -4.38 36.36
C ASP A 666 25.16 -5.86 36.75
N PRO A 667 25.72 -6.69 35.85
CA PRO A 667 25.95 -6.38 34.43
C PRO A 667 24.64 -6.17 33.69
N ALA A 668 24.68 -5.38 32.62
CA ALA A 668 23.55 -5.19 31.72
C ALA A 668 23.60 -6.18 30.56
N SER A 669 22.44 -6.65 30.11
CA SER A 669 22.33 -7.24 28.78
C SER A 669 22.51 -6.14 27.75
N SER A 670 23.35 -6.36 26.74
CA SER A 670 23.68 -5.33 25.75
C SER A 670 23.67 -5.88 24.33
N TYR A 671 23.50 -4.96 23.38
CA TYR A 671 23.51 -5.24 21.96
C TYR A 671 24.63 -4.45 21.30
N VAL A 672 25.40 -5.10 20.43
CA VAL A 672 26.47 -4.51 19.65
C VAL A 672 26.21 -4.75 18.16
N CYS A 673 26.17 -3.66 17.40
CA CYS A 673 26.16 -3.68 15.95
C CYS A 673 27.55 -3.29 15.43
N ARG A 674 28.13 -4.11 14.56
CA ARG A 674 29.39 -3.85 13.84
C ARG A 674 29.15 -3.84 12.33
N PRO A 675 28.57 -2.77 11.76
CA PRO A 675 28.22 -2.76 10.34
C PRO A 675 29.42 -2.91 9.40
N SER A 676 30.60 -2.48 9.83
CA SER A 676 31.88 -2.63 9.09
C SER A 676 32.27 -4.07 8.76
N ALA A 677 31.68 -5.05 9.46
CA ALA A 677 31.80 -6.47 9.11
C ALA A 677 31.15 -6.81 7.74
N THR A 678 30.21 -5.99 7.29
CA THR A 678 29.38 -6.26 6.09
C THR A 678 29.45 -5.12 5.08
N ASP A 679 29.67 -3.89 5.53
CA ASP A 679 29.73 -2.69 4.70
C ASP A 679 31.05 -1.96 4.93
N PRO A 680 32.01 -2.03 4.00
CA PRO A 680 33.29 -1.34 4.16
C PRO A 680 33.19 0.18 4.05
N SER A 681 32.02 0.75 3.73
CA SER A 681 31.83 2.21 3.58
C SER A 681 31.59 2.95 4.89
N VAL A 682 31.31 2.25 5.99
CA VAL A 682 30.95 2.85 7.29
C VAL A 682 32.14 3.18 8.18
N ALA A 683 33.34 2.69 7.84
CA ALA A 683 34.55 2.88 8.64
C ALA A 683 35.79 3.04 7.74
N PRO A 684 36.83 3.77 8.18
CA PRO A 684 38.10 3.82 7.48
C PRO A 684 38.75 2.43 7.36
N GLN A 685 39.57 2.23 6.33
CA GLN A 685 40.30 0.98 6.16
C GLN A 685 41.11 0.61 7.41
N GLY A 686 41.04 -0.65 7.82
CA GLY A 686 41.72 -1.16 9.01
C GLY A 686 41.10 -0.68 10.32
N HIS A 687 39.87 -0.16 10.30
CA HIS A 687 39.08 0.21 11.47
C HIS A 687 37.70 -0.42 11.40
N GLU A 688 37.05 -0.50 12.54
CA GLU A 688 35.68 -0.99 12.72
C GLU A 688 34.84 0.10 13.38
N ASN A 689 33.56 0.13 13.09
CA ASN A 689 32.57 0.98 13.77
C ASN A 689 31.68 0.08 14.63
N LEU A 690 31.52 0.43 15.90
CA LEU A 690 30.61 -0.25 16.82
C LEU A 690 29.49 0.71 17.24
N PHE A 691 28.28 0.20 17.24
CA PHE A 691 27.12 0.80 17.91
C PHE A 691 26.73 -0.15 19.04
N VAL A 692 26.80 0.32 20.28
CA VAL A 692 26.40 -0.43 21.47
C VAL A 692 25.12 0.17 22.03
N LEU A 693 24.14 -0.68 22.34
CA LEU A 693 22.90 -0.30 22.99
C LEU A 693 22.82 -1.01 24.34
N VAL A 694 22.69 -0.21 25.40
CA VAL A 694 22.42 -0.68 26.76
C VAL A 694 21.00 -0.26 27.15
N PRO A 695 20.07 -1.19 27.39
CA PRO A 695 18.75 -0.87 27.91
C PRO A 695 18.86 -0.22 29.28
N VAL A 696 18.19 0.92 29.46
CA VAL A 696 18.11 1.65 30.74
C VAL A 696 16.67 2.11 30.96
N PRO A 697 16.29 2.53 32.16
CA PRO A 697 14.99 3.16 32.38
C PRO A 697 14.81 4.39 31.47
N ALA A 698 13.59 4.62 30.98
CA ALA A 698 13.22 5.87 30.33
C ALA A 698 13.13 6.97 31.40
N ASP A 699 14.29 7.53 31.76
CA ASP A 699 14.44 8.58 32.77
C ASP A 699 15.48 9.61 32.32
N VAL A 700 15.00 10.83 32.05
CA VAL A 700 15.85 11.96 31.67
C VAL A 700 16.83 12.37 32.78
N ALA A 701 16.61 11.97 34.03
CA ALA A 701 17.55 12.22 35.12
C ALA A 701 18.87 11.45 34.98
N LEU A 702 18.93 10.41 34.13
CA LEU A 702 20.19 9.74 33.78
C LEU A 702 21.16 10.66 33.03
N GLY A 703 20.64 11.68 32.33
CA GLY A 703 21.45 12.73 31.72
C GLY A 703 21.72 12.55 30.23
N HIS A 704 22.60 13.42 29.73
CA HIS A 704 23.02 13.54 28.35
C HIS A 704 24.31 12.74 28.08
N GLY A 705 24.42 12.21 26.86
CA GLY A 705 25.68 11.74 26.33
C GLY A 705 26.59 12.87 25.86
N GLY A 706 27.75 12.52 25.32
CA GLY A 706 28.75 13.45 24.85
C GLY A 706 29.73 12.82 23.89
N VAL A 707 30.62 13.66 23.36
CA VAL A 707 31.71 13.23 22.48
C VAL A 707 32.97 13.11 23.32
N ASP A 708 33.77 12.07 23.08
CA ASP A 708 35.05 11.85 23.77
C ASP A 708 34.96 11.87 25.30
N GLY A 709 33.86 11.35 25.85
CA GLY A 709 33.66 11.24 27.30
C GLY A 709 33.11 12.51 27.96
N SER A 710 32.63 13.48 27.18
CA SER A 710 32.09 14.73 27.72
C SER A 710 30.65 14.65 28.23
N GLY A 711 30.02 13.47 28.24
CA GLY A 711 28.65 13.29 28.70
C GLY A 711 28.51 13.33 30.22
N ASP A 712 27.27 13.23 30.70
CA ASP A 712 26.98 13.16 32.13
C ASP A 712 27.53 11.85 32.73
N ALA A 713 28.07 11.95 33.95
CA ALA A 713 28.82 10.86 34.59
C ALA A 713 28.06 9.52 34.65
N ALA A 714 26.73 9.55 34.81
CA ALA A 714 25.93 8.33 34.84
C ALA A 714 25.88 7.64 33.46
N VAL A 715 25.69 8.40 32.37
CA VAL A 715 25.71 7.86 30.99
C VAL A 715 27.10 7.29 30.66
N GLU A 716 28.14 8.01 31.04
CA GLU A 716 29.53 7.61 30.79
C GLU A 716 29.92 6.33 31.53
N GLN A 717 29.47 6.17 32.78
CA GLN A 717 29.66 4.94 33.55
C GLN A 717 28.98 3.72 32.88
N VAL A 718 27.77 3.90 32.35
CA VAL A 718 27.08 2.83 31.59
C VAL A 718 27.86 2.46 30.34
N ALA A 719 28.36 3.46 29.61
CA ALA A 719 29.15 3.24 28.40
C ALA A 719 30.45 2.49 28.70
N ASP A 720 31.19 2.90 29.73
CA ASP A 720 32.45 2.28 30.12
C ASP A 720 32.24 0.84 30.62
N ALA A 721 31.17 0.60 31.39
CA ALA A 721 30.80 -0.75 31.83
C ALA A 721 30.46 -1.66 30.64
N ALA A 722 29.74 -1.17 29.65
CA ALA A 722 29.41 -1.92 28.44
C ALA A 722 30.66 -2.24 27.60
N VAL A 723 31.58 -1.28 27.42
CA VAL A 723 32.87 -1.52 26.73
C VAL A 723 33.69 -2.57 27.47
N ALA A 724 33.77 -2.50 28.80
CA ALA A 724 34.48 -3.48 29.62
C ALA A 724 33.84 -4.88 29.52
N GLN A 725 32.50 -4.95 29.50
CA GLN A 725 31.77 -6.20 29.33
C GLN A 725 32.04 -6.83 27.96
N VAL A 726 31.94 -6.06 26.87
CA VAL A 726 32.24 -6.52 25.51
C VAL A 726 33.68 -7.01 25.43
N ALA A 727 34.63 -6.24 25.94
CA ALA A 727 36.04 -6.61 25.99
C ALA A 727 36.27 -7.95 26.70
N ALA A 728 35.66 -8.14 27.87
CA ALA A 728 35.84 -9.34 28.68
C ALA A 728 35.16 -10.56 28.08
N TRP A 729 33.91 -10.43 27.60
CA TRP A 729 33.10 -11.58 27.17
C TRP A 729 33.41 -12.01 25.75
N ALA A 730 33.77 -11.07 24.86
CA ALA A 730 34.20 -11.40 23.50
C ALA A 730 35.69 -11.77 23.42
N GLY A 731 36.47 -11.55 24.50
CA GLY A 731 37.90 -11.87 24.53
C GLY A 731 38.80 -10.83 23.85
N VAL A 732 38.41 -9.55 23.89
CA VAL A 732 39.14 -8.41 23.30
C VAL A 732 39.63 -7.47 24.40
N PRO A 733 40.65 -7.84 25.19
CA PRO A 733 41.03 -7.11 26.40
C PRO A 733 41.57 -5.70 26.15
N ASP A 734 42.02 -5.40 24.93
CA ASP A 734 42.54 -4.10 24.51
C ASP A 734 41.50 -3.22 23.79
N LEU A 735 40.20 -3.59 23.81
CA LEU A 735 39.13 -2.88 23.11
C LEU A 735 39.10 -1.38 23.45
N ALA A 736 39.15 -1.04 24.74
CA ALA A 736 39.12 0.35 25.19
C ALA A 736 40.31 1.17 24.67
N ASP A 737 41.51 0.58 24.65
CA ASP A 737 42.74 1.22 24.15
C ASP A 737 42.75 1.43 22.63
N ARG A 738 41.83 0.75 21.92
CA ARG A 738 41.69 0.82 20.46
C ARG A 738 40.63 1.83 20.01
N VAL A 739 39.85 2.40 20.92
CA VAL A 739 38.84 3.43 20.60
C VAL A 739 39.53 4.72 20.16
N VAL A 740 39.21 5.17 18.94
CA VAL A 740 39.73 6.42 18.34
C VAL A 740 38.64 7.47 18.15
N VAL A 741 37.37 7.06 18.11
CA VAL A 741 36.20 7.95 18.08
C VAL A 741 35.20 7.44 19.10
N ARG A 742 34.61 8.34 19.90
CA ARG A 742 33.60 7.97 20.89
C ARG A 742 32.48 8.99 20.96
N ARG A 743 31.24 8.52 20.88
CA ARG A 743 30.04 9.31 21.21
C ARG A 743 29.05 8.49 22.02
N THR A 744 28.52 9.08 23.07
CA THR A 744 27.42 8.52 23.86
C THR A 744 26.13 9.31 23.59
N VAL A 745 24.99 8.66 23.82
CA VAL A 745 23.65 9.27 23.81
C VAL A 745 22.88 8.71 25.00
N GLY A 746 22.27 9.57 25.81
CA GLY A 746 21.48 9.21 26.97
C GLY A 746 19.99 9.56 26.82
N PRO A 747 19.15 9.17 27.79
CA PRO A 747 17.71 9.46 27.77
C PRO A 747 17.36 10.95 27.66
N ALA A 748 18.18 11.85 28.23
CA ALA A 748 17.94 13.29 28.13
C ALA A 748 18.13 13.81 26.69
N ASP A 749 19.01 13.19 25.90
CA ASP A 749 19.18 13.52 24.47
C ASP A 749 17.94 13.09 23.67
N PHE A 750 17.39 11.89 23.92
CA PHE A 750 16.15 11.49 23.25
C PHE A 750 14.98 12.45 23.54
N ALA A 751 14.88 12.95 24.77
CA ALA A 751 13.88 13.94 25.13
C ALA A 751 14.13 15.30 24.47
N ALA A 752 15.39 15.75 24.42
CA ALA A 752 15.76 17.04 23.83
C ALA A 752 15.67 17.05 22.30
N ASP A 753 16.23 16.03 21.65
CA ASP A 753 16.39 15.97 20.21
C ASP A 753 15.12 15.42 19.54
N LEU A 754 14.50 14.39 20.11
CA LEU A 754 13.36 13.71 19.45
C LEU A 754 12.02 14.02 20.10
N ASN A 755 11.99 14.91 21.10
CA ASN A 755 10.81 15.16 21.93
C ASN A 755 10.25 13.87 22.57
N ALA A 756 11.11 12.86 22.78
CA ALA A 756 10.67 11.55 23.23
C ALA A 756 10.12 11.61 24.65
N TRP A 757 8.89 11.12 24.83
CA TRP A 757 8.26 11.09 26.15
C TRP A 757 9.12 10.29 27.15
N SER A 758 9.46 10.94 28.27
CA SER A 758 10.35 10.39 29.32
C SER A 758 11.73 9.93 28.84
N GLY A 759 12.19 10.34 27.65
CA GLY A 759 13.48 9.89 27.11
C GLY A 759 13.47 8.45 26.59
N GLY A 760 12.30 7.92 26.20
CA GLY A 760 12.17 6.57 25.66
C GLY A 760 12.86 6.38 24.30
N ALA A 761 13.65 5.32 24.16
CA ALA A 761 14.40 5.04 22.93
C ALA A 761 13.48 4.54 21.80
N LEU A 762 12.46 3.75 22.14
CA LEU A 762 11.61 3.05 21.17
C LEU A 762 10.20 3.65 21.03
N GLY A 763 9.59 4.05 22.14
CA GLY A 763 8.20 4.48 22.24
C GLY A 763 7.46 3.74 23.37
N PRO A 764 6.15 3.99 23.56
CA PRO A 764 5.39 3.44 24.69
C PRO A 764 5.46 1.91 24.73
N GLY A 765 5.70 1.36 25.93
CA GLY A 765 5.89 -0.08 26.14
C GLY A 765 4.69 -0.92 25.65
N HIS A 766 4.96 -2.12 25.12
CA HIS A 766 3.96 -3.05 24.60
C HIS A 766 3.36 -3.97 25.68
N VAL A 767 2.91 -3.39 26.80
CA VAL A 767 2.12 -4.13 27.80
C VAL A 767 0.70 -4.39 27.28
N LEU A 768 0.00 -5.39 27.83
CA LEU A 768 -1.37 -5.77 27.42
C LEU A 768 -2.35 -4.58 27.35
N THR A 769 -2.24 -3.63 28.28
CA THR A 769 -3.08 -2.40 28.34
C THR A 769 -2.64 -1.28 27.38
N GLN A 770 -1.55 -1.48 26.65
CA GLN A 770 -0.97 -0.53 25.67
C GLN A 770 -0.75 -1.18 24.28
N SER A 771 -1.26 -2.41 24.10
CA SER A 771 -1.15 -3.18 22.86
C SER A 771 -2.50 -3.27 22.14
N ALA A 772 -2.45 -3.52 20.83
CA ALA A 772 -3.61 -3.67 19.95
C ALA A 772 -4.67 -2.57 20.17
N PHE A 773 -5.88 -2.93 20.61
CA PHE A 773 -7.02 -2.01 20.78
C PHE A 773 -6.80 -0.90 21.83
N PHE A 774 -5.94 -1.11 22.83
CA PHE A 774 -5.74 -0.12 23.91
C PHE A 774 -4.64 0.90 23.61
N ARG A 775 -3.92 0.73 22.49
CA ARG A 775 -2.94 1.71 22.00
C ARG A 775 -3.65 2.96 21.50
N ALA A 776 -2.94 4.09 21.48
CA ALA A 776 -3.48 5.31 20.88
C ALA A 776 -3.86 5.08 19.41
N GLY A 777 -5.05 5.53 19.03
CA GLY A 777 -5.55 5.44 17.66
C GLY A 777 -4.83 6.42 16.73
N ASN A 778 -5.13 6.36 15.43
CA ASN A 778 -4.52 7.21 14.41
C ASN A 778 -5.29 8.51 14.13
N ALA A 779 -6.22 8.90 15.00
CA ALA A 779 -7.03 10.12 14.83
C ALA A 779 -7.45 10.75 16.16
N SER A 780 -7.53 12.08 16.17
CA SER A 780 -8.05 12.83 17.31
C SER A 780 -9.55 12.58 17.50
N THR A 781 -9.96 12.36 18.74
CA THR A 781 -11.38 12.29 19.10
C THR A 781 -11.99 13.67 19.31
N LYS A 782 -11.18 14.73 19.38
CA LYS A 782 -11.61 16.10 19.71
C LYS A 782 -11.42 17.11 18.58
N VAL A 783 -10.54 16.84 17.62
CA VAL A 783 -10.23 17.75 16.51
C VAL A 783 -10.43 17.01 15.17
N ASP A 784 -11.39 17.47 14.38
CA ASP A 784 -11.59 17.03 13.00
C ASP A 784 -10.40 17.43 12.13
N GLY A 785 -9.85 16.49 11.37
CA GLY A 785 -8.68 16.72 10.51
C GLY A 785 -7.32 16.56 11.20
N LEU A 786 -7.27 16.25 12.50
CA LEU A 786 -6.02 15.91 13.19
C LEU A 786 -5.84 14.39 13.26
N LEU A 787 -4.85 13.89 12.54
CA LEU A 787 -4.49 12.47 12.45
C LEU A 787 -3.10 12.23 13.05
N TYR A 788 -2.79 10.97 13.33
CA TYR A 788 -1.52 10.56 13.93
C TYR A 788 -0.92 9.37 13.17
N ALA A 789 0.40 9.34 13.04
CA ALA A 789 1.14 8.22 12.47
C ALA A 789 2.45 7.99 13.23
N GLY A 790 2.94 6.75 13.26
CA GLY A 790 4.23 6.39 13.83
C GLY A 790 4.15 5.64 15.16
N SER A 791 5.30 5.51 15.82
CA SER A 791 5.53 4.52 16.89
C SER A 791 4.68 4.74 18.15
N SER A 792 4.19 5.95 18.42
CA SER A 792 3.32 6.22 19.57
C SER A 792 1.86 5.80 19.36
N THR A 793 1.51 5.35 18.15
CA THR A 793 0.14 4.99 17.75
C THR A 793 0.06 3.57 17.19
N ILE A 794 -1.15 3.15 16.82
CA ILE A 794 -1.35 1.90 16.08
C ILE A 794 -0.57 1.90 14.75
N PRO A 795 0.02 0.76 14.34
CA PRO A 795 0.00 -0.54 15.03
C PRO A 795 1.06 -0.71 16.13
N GLY A 796 2.17 0.04 16.12
CA GLY A 796 3.24 -0.18 17.11
C GLY A 796 4.59 0.45 16.81
N ILE A 797 5.60 0.04 17.58
CA ILE A 797 7.02 0.37 17.42
C ILE A 797 7.62 -0.43 16.24
N GLY A 798 8.63 0.15 15.58
CA GLY A 798 9.41 -0.49 14.53
C GLY A 798 9.14 0.11 13.14
N LEU A 799 10.15 0.07 12.28
CA LEU A 799 10.05 0.63 10.92
C LEU A 799 8.88 0.04 10.12
N PRO A 800 8.65 -1.29 10.08
CA PRO A 800 7.49 -1.85 9.39
C PRO A 800 6.17 -1.30 9.95
N MET A 801 6.06 -1.19 11.28
CA MET A 801 4.85 -0.67 11.92
C MET A 801 4.60 0.80 11.59
N CYS A 802 5.65 1.60 11.49
CA CYS A 802 5.56 3.00 11.04
C CYS A 802 5.06 3.13 9.59
N LEU A 803 5.48 2.25 8.67
CA LEU A 803 4.98 2.22 7.29
C LEU A 803 3.49 1.85 7.24
N ILE A 804 3.08 0.84 8.01
CA ILE A 804 1.67 0.46 8.14
C ILE A 804 0.85 1.61 8.75
N SER A 805 1.38 2.30 9.77
CA SER A 805 0.73 3.45 10.38
C SER A 805 0.46 4.57 9.36
N ALA A 806 1.40 4.83 8.45
CA ALA A 806 1.22 5.76 7.34
C ALA A 806 0.12 5.30 6.36
N GLU A 807 0.08 4.01 6.03
CA GLU A 807 -0.99 3.45 5.19
C GLU A 807 -2.37 3.57 5.86
N LEU A 808 -2.47 3.39 7.19
CA LEU A 808 -3.72 3.60 7.92
C LEU A 808 -4.22 5.05 7.84
N VAL A 809 -3.33 6.04 7.76
CA VAL A 809 -3.70 7.44 7.50
C VAL A 809 -4.29 7.59 6.09
N LEU A 810 -3.65 7.01 5.07
CA LEU A 810 -4.17 7.00 3.70
C LEU A 810 -5.57 6.37 3.63
N LYS A 811 -5.75 5.19 4.23
CA LYS A 811 -7.05 4.49 4.26
C LYS A 811 -8.13 5.35 4.90
N ARG A 812 -7.82 5.97 6.04
CA ARG A 812 -8.76 6.85 6.75
C ARG A 812 -9.18 8.03 5.88
N LEU A 813 -8.26 8.67 5.17
CA LEU A 813 -8.59 9.79 4.27
C LEU A 813 -9.35 9.34 3.01
N ARG A 814 -9.20 8.09 2.58
CA ARG A 814 -10.00 7.47 1.52
C ARG A 814 -11.37 6.96 2.01
N GLY A 815 -11.61 6.91 3.32
CA GLY A 815 -12.79 6.26 3.91
C GLY A 815 -12.76 4.73 3.80
N ASP A 816 -11.60 4.14 3.57
CA ASP A 816 -11.40 2.69 3.48
C ASP A 816 -11.37 2.06 4.88
N ARG A 817 -12.32 1.15 5.13
CA ARG A 817 -12.49 0.44 6.40
C ARG A 817 -12.12 -1.04 6.33
N SER A 818 -11.51 -1.49 5.25
CA SER A 818 -11.05 -2.87 5.09
C SER A 818 -10.00 -3.23 6.14
N THR A 819 -9.84 -4.52 6.44
CA THR A 819 -8.81 -5.03 7.36
C THR A 819 -7.47 -5.36 6.67
N GLY A 820 -7.50 -5.46 5.34
CA GLY A 820 -6.34 -5.83 4.52
C GLY A 820 -5.52 -4.62 4.05
N ARG A 821 -4.41 -4.93 3.38
CA ARG A 821 -3.54 -3.95 2.70
C ARG A 821 -4.30 -3.21 1.61
N VAL A 822 -3.99 -1.94 1.38
CA VAL A 822 -4.41 -1.20 0.18
C VAL A 822 -3.83 -1.89 -1.05
N ALA A 823 -4.63 -2.10 -2.10
CA ALA A 823 -4.12 -2.70 -3.32
C ALA A 823 -3.02 -1.83 -3.96
N ALA A 824 -1.84 -2.41 -4.17
CA ALA A 824 -0.75 -1.75 -4.88
C ALA A 824 -1.08 -1.65 -6.38
N PRO A 825 -0.67 -0.56 -7.06
CA PRO A 825 -0.66 -0.51 -8.53
C PRO A 825 0.17 -1.68 -9.07
N ILE A 826 -0.29 -2.35 -10.13
CA ILE A 826 0.48 -3.44 -10.75
C ILE A 826 1.79 -2.83 -11.30
N THR A 827 2.92 -3.16 -10.67
CA THR A 827 4.26 -2.76 -11.13
C THR A 827 4.64 -3.52 -12.40
N LYS A 828 5.51 -2.92 -13.22
CA LYS A 828 5.93 -3.46 -14.53
C LYS A 828 6.57 -4.84 -14.45
N GLU A 829 7.10 -5.25 -13.30
CA GLU A 829 7.72 -6.57 -13.10
C GLU A 829 6.70 -7.70 -12.91
N ALA A 830 5.51 -7.45 -12.34
CA ALA A 830 4.47 -8.46 -12.23
C ALA A 830 3.78 -8.79 -13.57
N ALA A 831 4.07 -8.00 -14.62
CA ALA A 831 3.58 -8.18 -15.99
C ALA A 831 4.59 -8.85 -16.93
N ARG A 832 5.77 -9.27 -16.41
CA ARG A 832 6.77 -10.07 -17.13
C ARG A 832 6.82 -11.47 -16.53
#